data_AF-A0AA40AI91-F1
#
_entry.id   AF-A0AA40AI91-F1
#
_cell.length_a   1.000
_cell.length_b   1.000
_cell.length_c   1.000
_cell.angle_alpha   90.00
_cell.angle_beta   90.00
_cell.angle_gamma   90.00
#
_symmetry.space_group_name_H-M   'P 1'
#
loop_
_entity.id
_entity.type
_entity.pdbx_description
1 polymer ?
#
loop_
_entity_poly.entity_id
_entity_poly.type
_entity_poly.pdbx_seq_one_letter_code
_entity_poly.pdbx_strand_id
1 'polypeptide(L)'
;MGDSALKSALNKSLEDRFRRSSNYDHVAVLVLYWKDCTDKGYSQEASQVAELFKGNFGYRVDRYEIPCDASELELDARISNFLLANRKPDTLLILHYGGHGNPDDDRGQDQESVWCAEPDEGSPSLKWSNIQPKLKQHESDVLVLLDCCYGAQAARDNQARRRSPVPPNVELLAACGMGEKTIRPGPQSFTSLLLAELRSQLDQEGYAVMALTHKNMAAKQSRLGQSAGYFPLERRGGTIHLQPLQRNTMDAPGRRKAVASLIMEFSVSDSDRQAFEDVIEWLKINPPRSVSRVAVEDIIRSATAVYQYASSGREDGQRSTSNFSSLPDPAQKDVWSRWRTFGATVSGLARYVGGSQSTETTPLLSIDELSEDVVRGLNKALGPVQSAIERNVMSLPEMADEKTLLKAIDDKLLEDLGFGDTLKMRLAAHFDAGSRQDGRMEMNPGDIPFGPDSRFQSFAMAEVSPLGQVLVECQTYTKGAAERPALVSSKRSMQTLATLLNSSKSADFHTLTCLRFFHEPLAGRYGLVFAIPKGSRPCQISLRDIIDRVASKYKPTLGERFDMAHKVGKAILKWHLVDWVHQGIASHNVIFFYDPAIGVDYSKPYLCGFAYSRESMTPSTGRFVEDFDLNVYRHPDRQGVPTKYHRKEHDIYAYGILLLEIGMWGLVGKLFSDEERGSLSPYQMGQKIAKTSQETLAHVMGSPYEQATRMCLTGEFGVDLDDTMQSNLAAAFDTKILEALRQGVAIGK
;
A
#
# COMPACT_ATOMS: atom_id res chain seq x y z
N MET A 1 -7.33 -9.14 0.43
CA MET A 1 -6.17 -8.23 0.17
C MET A 1 -5.49 -7.99 1.51
N GLY A 2 -4.24 -8.41 1.71
CA GLY A 2 -3.63 -8.40 3.06
C GLY A 2 -3.49 -7.01 3.68
N ASP A 3 -3.42 -6.94 5.02
CA ASP A 3 -3.38 -5.69 5.82
C ASP A 3 -2.30 -4.70 5.32
N SER A 4 -1.13 -5.21 4.91
CA SER A 4 -0.03 -4.39 4.35
C SER A 4 -0.34 -3.78 2.97
N ALA A 5 -0.98 -4.55 2.08
CA ALA A 5 -1.34 -4.08 0.75
C ALA A 5 -2.49 -3.06 0.80
N LEU A 6 -3.46 -3.26 1.71
CA LEU A 6 -4.53 -2.32 1.97
C LEU A 6 -3.99 -1.04 2.62
N LYS A 7 -3.14 -1.16 3.65
CA LYS A 7 -2.43 -0.02 4.26
C LYS A 7 -1.66 0.78 3.22
N SER A 8 -0.91 0.12 2.33
CA SER A 8 -0.13 0.80 1.28
C SER A 8 -1.03 1.49 0.26
N ALA A 9 -2.11 0.84 -0.20
CA ALA A 9 -3.07 1.42 -1.13
C ALA A 9 -3.78 2.64 -0.53
N LEU A 10 -4.18 2.56 0.74
CA LEU A 10 -4.84 3.66 1.46
C LEU A 10 -3.88 4.83 1.71
N ASN A 11 -2.67 4.56 2.22
CA ASN A 11 -1.66 5.60 2.42
C ASN A 11 -1.28 6.28 1.11
N LYS A 12 -1.14 5.53 0.01
CA LYS A 12 -0.91 6.10 -1.31
C LYS A 12 -2.08 7.01 -1.73
N SER A 13 -3.31 6.57 -1.48
CA SER A 13 -4.50 7.37 -1.78
C SER A 13 -4.61 8.65 -0.93
N LEU A 14 -4.02 8.68 0.26
CA LEU A 14 -3.93 9.87 1.11
C LEU A 14 -2.76 10.78 0.67
N GLU A 15 -1.59 10.22 0.32
CA GLU A 15 -0.39 10.99 -0.08
C GLU A 15 -0.62 11.96 -1.25
N ASP A 16 -1.45 11.58 -2.23
CA ASP A 16 -1.71 12.41 -3.41
C ASP A 16 -2.62 13.64 -3.14
N ARG A 17 -3.31 13.69 -1.99
CA ARG A 17 -4.37 14.70 -1.71
C ARG A 17 -3.99 15.69 -0.60
N PHE A 18 -3.05 15.35 0.29
CA PHE A 18 -2.49 16.30 1.27
C PHE A 18 -1.44 17.26 0.66
N ARG A 19 -1.17 17.15 -0.64
CA ARG A 19 -0.51 18.20 -1.42
C ARG A 19 -1.49 19.36 -1.63
N ARG A 20 -1.47 20.35 -0.73
CA ARG A 20 -2.09 21.70 -0.80
C ARG A 20 -3.05 21.89 -1.99
N SER A 21 -4.29 21.44 -1.85
CA SER A 21 -5.35 21.50 -2.87
C SER A 21 -5.94 22.90 -3.10
N SER A 22 -5.36 23.98 -2.56
CA SER A 22 -5.99 25.31 -2.51
C SER A 22 -5.14 26.45 -3.05
N ASN A 23 -4.19 26.20 -3.95
CA ASN A 23 -3.46 27.28 -4.63
C ASN A 23 -4.05 27.50 -6.02
N TYR A 24 -5.11 28.30 -6.12
CA TYR A 24 -5.51 28.86 -7.42
C TYR A 24 -4.41 29.83 -7.88
N ASP A 25 -3.87 29.61 -9.07
CA ASP A 25 -2.87 30.50 -9.66
C ASP A 25 -3.51 31.82 -10.12
N HIS A 26 -4.82 31.78 -10.40
CA HIS A 26 -5.60 32.90 -10.88
C HIS A 26 -6.95 32.97 -10.18
N VAL A 27 -7.34 34.16 -9.71
CA VAL A 27 -8.67 34.39 -9.14
C VAL A 27 -9.26 35.65 -9.75
N ALA A 28 -10.50 35.54 -10.25
CA ALA A 28 -11.25 36.65 -10.80
C ALA A 28 -12.62 36.77 -10.14
N VAL A 29 -13.02 38.00 -9.83
CA VAL A 29 -14.24 38.35 -9.12
C VAL A 29 -15.08 39.27 -9.99
N LEU A 30 -16.37 38.96 -10.14
CA LEU A 30 -17.36 39.81 -10.78
C LEU A 30 -18.41 40.23 -9.76
N VAL A 31 -18.49 41.52 -9.48
CA VAL A 31 -19.44 42.12 -8.53
C VAL A 31 -20.57 42.79 -9.30
N LEU A 32 -21.79 42.32 -9.06
CA LEU A 32 -23.02 42.68 -9.77
C LEU A 32 -23.98 43.46 -8.86
N TYR A 33 -24.52 44.55 -9.37
CA TYR A 33 -25.59 45.36 -8.76
C TYR A 33 -26.30 46.17 -9.85
N TRP A 34 -27.47 46.74 -9.57
CA TRP A 34 -28.24 47.52 -10.57
C TRP A 34 -27.76 48.96 -10.70
N LYS A 35 -27.75 49.50 -11.94
CA LYS A 35 -27.23 50.83 -12.29
C LYS A 35 -27.99 52.00 -11.64
N ASP A 36 -29.31 51.88 -11.56
CA ASP A 36 -30.20 52.98 -11.15
C ASP A 36 -31.10 52.58 -9.96
N CYS A 37 -30.61 51.72 -9.07
CA CYS A 37 -31.35 51.30 -7.87
C CYS A 37 -31.47 52.45 -6.86
N THR A 38 -32.68 52.64 -6.32
CA THR A 38 -32.99 53.65 -5.30
C THR A 38 -32.29 53.35 -3.98
N ASP A 39 -32.08 52.07 -3.65
CA ASP A 39 -31.35 51.63 -2.47
C ASP A 39 -29.84 51.69 -2.72
N LYS A 40 -29.27 52.88 -2.53
CA LYS A 40 -27.83 53.14 -2.72
C LYS A 40 -26.94 52.25 -1.86
N GLY A 41 -27.47 51.58 -0.84
CA GLY A 41 -26.71 50.67 0.02
C GLY A 41 -26.06 49.52 -0.75
N TYR A 42 -26.72 48.95 -1.77
CA TYR A 42 -26.14 47.87 -2.57
C TYR A 42 -24.89 48.31 -3.35
N SER A 43 -24.88 49.55 -3.85
CA SER A 43 -23.70 50.10 -4.54
C SER A 43 -22.50 50.33 -3.58
N GLN A 44 -22.79 50.63 -2.31
CA GLN A 44 -21.78 50.80 -1.26
C GLN A 44 -21.19 49.45 -0.85
N GLU A 45 -22.05 48.45 -0.61
CA GLU A 45 -21.62 47.09 -0.30
C GLU A 45 -20.83 46.45 -1.45
N ALA A 46 -21.27 46.64 -2.70
CA ALA A 46 -20.51 46.22 -3.88
C ALA A 46 -19.11 46.85 -3.93
N SER A 47 -18.97 48.10 -3.46
CA SER A 47 -17.66 48.76 -3.34
C SER A 47 -16.80 48.13 -2.26
N GLN A 48 -17.37 47.76 -1.11
CA GLN A 48 -16.67 47.09 -0.01
C GLN A 48 -16.23 45.67 -0.37
N VAL A 49 -17.07 44.91 -1.08
CA VAL A 49 -16.73 43.58 -1.62
C VAL A 49 -15.54 43.69 -2.56
N ALA A 50 -15.59 44.66 -3.48
CA ALA A 50 -14.50 44.89 -4.42
C ALA A 50 -13.19 45.29 -3.70
N GLU A 51 -13.28 46.13 -2.67
CA GLU A 51 -12.14 46.53 -1.86
C GLU A 51 -11.52 45.35 -1.10
N LEU A 52 -12.34 44.48 -0.48
CA LEU A 52 -11.84 43.30 0.22
C LEU A 52 -11.08 42.37 -0.75
N PHE A 53 -11.72 41.97 -1.84
CA PHE A 53 -11.12 41.00 -2.77
C PHE A 53 -9.89 41.57 -3.49
N LYS A 54 -9.89 42.87 -3.80
CA LYS A 54 -8.75 43.52 -4.45
C LYS A 54 -7.61 43.85 -3.47
N GLY A 55 -7.93 44.39 -2.31
CA GLY A 55 -6.98 44.90 -1.33
C GLY A 55 -6.41 43.82 -0.42
N ASN A 56 -7.27 43.00 0.19
CA ASN A 56 -6.87 41.98 1.15
C ASN A 56 -6.43 40.67 0.47
N PHE A 57 -7.12 40.26 -0.60
CA PHE A 57 -6.83 39.00 -1.30
C PHE A 57 -5.98 39.17 -2.58
N GLY A 58 -5.85 40.38 -3.12
CA GLY A 58 -5.06 40.63 -4.33
C GLY A 58 -5.67 40.06 -5.62
N TYR A 59 -6.99 39.82 -5.65
CA TYR A 59 -7.69 39.24 -6.79
C TYR A 59 -8.00 40.27 -7.88
N ARG A 60 -8.23 39.80 -9.11
CA ARG A 60 -8.77 40.65 -10.18
C ARG A 60 -10.26 40.85 -9.94
N VAL A 61 -10.69 42.09 -9.76
CA VAL A 61 -12.11 42.41 -9.52
C VAL A 61 -12.65 43.29 -10.62
N ASP A 62 -13.75 42.85 -11.22
CA ASP A 62 -14.58 43.62 -12.13
C ASP A 62 -15.92 43.96 -11.46
N ARG A 63 -16.38 45.19 -11.65
CA ARG A 63 -17.73 45.61 -11.25
C ARG A 63 -18.60 45.76 -12.47
N TYR A 64 -19.87 45.41 -12.35
CA TYR A 64 -20.84 45.57 -13.43
C TYR A 64 -22.18 46.05 -12.90
N GLU A 65 -22.65 47.13 -13.51
CA GLU A 65 -23.94 47.76 -13.25
C GLU A 65 -24.96 47.21 -14.25
N ILE A 66 -25.92 46.44 -13.75
CA ILE A 66 -26.98 45.84 -14.56
C ILE A 66 -27.90 46.97 -15.06
N PRO A 67 -28.05 47.15 -16.38
CA PRO A 67 -28.93 48.17 -16.94
C PRO A 67 -30.41 47.80 -16.77
N CYS A 68 -31.28 48.80 -16.68
CA CYS A 68 -32.73 48.61 -16.61
C CYS A 68 -33.36 48.24 -17.96
N ASP A 69 -32.65 48.51 -19.07
CA ASP A 69 -33.06 48.13 -20.42
C ASP A 69 -32.29 46.87 -20.85
N ALA A 70 -32.98 45.94 -21.49
CA ALA A 70 -32.45 44.64 -21.92
C ALA A 70 -31.63 43.88 -20.84
N SER A 71 -32.02 44.00 -19.56
CA SER A 71 -31.22 43.57 -18.40
C SER A 71 -30.72 42.13 -18.48
N GLU A 72 -31.59 41.20 -18.89
CA GLU A 72 -31.25 39.78 -19.00
C GLU A 72 -30.21 39.53 -20.10
N LEU A 73 -30.39 40.13 -21.28
CA LEU A 73 -29.48 39.97 -22.42
C LEU A 73 -28.10 40.58 -22.13
N GLU A 74 -28.09 41.77 -21.52
CA GLU A 74 -26.86 42.48 -21.16
C GLU A 74 -26.07 41.74 -20.06
N LEU A 75 -26.76 41.22 -19.04
CA LEU A 75 -26.11 40.41 -18.00
C LEU A 75 -25.56 39.10 -18.56
N ASP A 76 -26.32 38.43 -19.42
CA ASP A 76 -25.91 37.19 -20.07
C ASP A 76 -24.65 37.38 -20.94
N ALA A 77 -24.60 38.46 -21.72
CA ALA A 77 -23.43 38.84 -22.50
C ALA A 77 -22.22 39.14 -21.59
N ARG A 78 -22.44 39.85 -20.48
CA ARG A 78 -21.36 40.19 -19.53
C ARG A 78 -20.76 38.96 -18.86
N ILE A 79 -21.59 38.01 -18.43
CA ILE A 79 -21.14 36.77 -17.79
C ILE A 79 -20.41 35.90 -18.81
N SER A 80 -20.94 35.78 -20.02
CA SER A 80 -20.26 35.05 -21.11
C SER A 80 -18.86 35.61 -21.36
N ASN A 81 -18.73 36.94 -21.47
CA ASN A 81 -17.43 37.60 -21.64
C ASN A 81 -16.49 37.38 -20.44
N PHE A 82 -17.02 37.38 -19.21
CA PHE A 82 -16.25 37.09 -18.01
C PHE A 82 -15.69 35.67 -18.01
N LEU A 83 -16.51 34.67 -18.36
CA LEU A 83 -16.06 33.28 -18.47
C LEU A 83 -14.98 33.13 -19.56
N LEU A 84 -15.20 33.73 -20.74
CA LEU A 84 -14.23 33.69 -21.84
C LEU A 84 -12.88 34.32 -21.48
N ALA A 85 -12.88 35.43 -20.73
CA ALA A 85 -11.68 36.16 -20.35
C ALA A 85 -10.85 35.47 -19.25
N ASN A 86 -11.33 34.36 -18.67
CA ASN A 86 -10.73 33.68 -17.52
C ASN A 86 -10.46 32.17 -17.75
N ARG A 87 -10.23 31.74 -18.98
CA ARG A 87 -9.99 30.33 -19.36
C ARG A 87 -8.63 29.73 -18.97
N LYS A 88 -7.98 30.24 -17.93
CA LYS A 88 -6.64 29.77 -17.52
C LYS A 88 -6.75 28.52 -16.64
N PRO A 89 -5.75 27.62 -16.65
CA PRO A 89 -5.71 26.50 -15.71
C PRO A 89 -5.70 27.02 -14.26
N ASP A 90 -6.25 26.22 -13.36
CA ASP A 90 -6.28 26.48 -11.90
C ASP A 90 -6.83 27.87 -11.53
N THR A 91 -7.87 28.30 -12.25
CA THR A 91 -8.59 29.56 -11.99
C THR A 91 -9.78 29.35 -11.05
N LEU A 92 -9.99 30.25 -10.09
CA LEU A 92 -11.24 30.41 -9.34
C LEU A 92 -12.01 31.63 -9.86
N LEU A 93 -13.31 31.46 -10.08
CA LEU A 93 -14.22 32.55 -10.41
C LEU A 93 -15.12 32.84 -9.21
N ILE A 94 -15.30 34.11 -8.85
CA ILE A 94 -16.20 34.53 -7.78
C ILE A 94 -17.25 35.47 -8.38
N LEU A 95 -18.53 35.13 -8.22
CA LEU A 95 -19.67 35.93 -8.64
C LEU A 95 -20.38 36.45 -7.39
N HIS A 96 -20.48 37.76 -7.23
CA HIS A 96 -21.24 38.38 -6.15
C HIS A 96 -22.41 39.17 -6.74
N TYR A 97 -23.63 38.95 -6.27
CA TYR A 97 -24.79 39.79 -6.57
C TYR A 97 -25.37 40.37 -5.29
N GLY A 98 -25.55 41.70 -5.26
CA GLY A 98 -26.28 42.41 -4.21
C GLY A 98 -27.44 43.18 -4.80
N GLY A 99 -28.67 42.89 -4.38
CA GLY A 99 -29.86 43.57 -4.88
C GLY A 99 -31.18 42.95 -4.41
N HIS A 100 -32.28 43.34 -5.05
CA HIS A 100 -33.58 42.77 -4.74
C HIS A 100 -33.83 41.46 -5.50
N GLY A 101 -34.62 40.58 -4.89
CA GLY A 101 -35.13 39.36 -5.50
C GLY A 101 -36.64 39.26 -5.28
N ASN A 102 -37.34 38.67 -6.23
CA ASN A 102 -38.79 38.52 -6.22
C ASN A 102 -39.16 37.07 -5.82
N PRO A 103 -40.22 36.84 -5.03
CA PRO A 103 -40.70 35.49 -4.69
C PRO A 103 -41.07 34.60 -5.89
N ASP A 104 -41.34 35.19 -7.05
CA ASP A 104 -41.84 34.53 -8.26
C ASP A 104 -43.27 33.96 -8.08
N ASP A 105 -44.30 34.75 -8.42
CA ASP A 105 -45.75 34.40 -8.36
C ASP A 105 -46.27 33.87 -9.71
N ASP A 106 -45.52 32.98 -10.35
CA ASP A 106 -46.13 32.15 -11.39
C ASP A 106 -46.92 31.05 -10.66
N ARG A 107 -48.26 31.16 -10.67
CA ARG A 107 -49.24 30.29 -10.00
C ARG A 107 -49.20 28.82 -10.47
N GLY A 108 -48.07 28.13 -10.32
CA GLY A 108 -47.90 26.73 -10.71
C GLY A 108 -46.43 26.27 -10.75
N GLN A 109 -46.04 25.54 -9.70
CA GLN A 109 -44.97 24.52 -9.63
C GLN A 109 -43.49 24.90 -9.77
N ASP A 110 -43.08 25.97 -10.46
CA ASP A 110 -41.64 26.29 -10.63
C ASP A 110 -41.33 27.70 -10.09
N GLN A 111 -41.03 27.83 -8.79
CA GLN A 111 -40.58 29.11 -8.20
C GLN A 111 -39.11 29.35 -8.60
N GLU A 112 -38.87 30.17 -9.62
CA GLU A 112 -37.56 30.45 -10.22
C GLU A 112 -36.82 31.60 -9.49
N SER A 113 -35.50 31.65 -9.66
CA SER A 113 -34.68 32.74 -9.10
C SER A 113 -34.76 33.98 -10.00
N VAL A 114 -35.49 35.00 -9.55
CA VAL A 114 -35.68 36.28 -10.25
C VAL A 114 -35.02 37.43 -9.49
N TRP A 115 -34.18 38.19 -10.19
CA TRP A 115 -33.52 39.40 -9.67
C TRP A 115 -34.24 40.64 -10.19
N CYS A 116 -34.47 41.63 -9.33
CA CYS A 116 -35.19 42.86 -9.70
C CYS A 116 -34.40 44.10 -9.30
N ALA A 117 -34.58 45.18 -10.06
CA ALA A 117 -34.00 46.49 -9.75
C ALA A 117 -34.64 47.12 -8.51
N GLU A 118 -35.96 47.00 -8.37
CA GLU A 118 -36.76 47.56 -7.27
C GLU A 118 -37.77 46.52 -6.75
N PRO A 119 -38.23 46.63 -5.49
CA PRO A 119 -39.20 45.71 -4.91
C PRO A 119 -40.64 45.87 -5.43
N ASP A 120 -40.92 46.89 -6.25
CA ASP A 120 -42.26 47.23 -6.76
C ASP A 120 -42.68 46.35 -7.96
N GLU A 121 -43.99 46.09 -8.09
CA GLU A 121 -44.56 45.40 -9.25
C GLU A 121 -44.35 46.23 -10.53
N GLY A 122 -43.61 45.67 -11.50
CA GLY A 122 -43.29 46.31 -12.78
C GLY A 122 -41.87 46.88 -12.88
N SER A 123 -41.03 46.68 -11.87
CA SER A 123 -39.60 47.00 -11.96
C SER A 123 -38.89 46.08 -12.97
N PRO A 124 -37.79 46.56 -13.60
CA PRO A 124 -36.95 45.71 -14.44
C PRO A 124 -36.48 44.47 -13.67
N SER A 125 -36.70 43.30 -14.25
CA SER A 125 -36.36 42.01 -13.66
C SER A 125 -35.65 41.11 -14.67
N LEU A 126 -34.90 40.13 -14.17
CA LEU A 126 -34.22 39.12 -14.96
C LEU A 126 -34.28 37.75 -14.27
N LYS A 127 -34.25 36.68 -15.07
CA LYS A 127 -34.28 35.31 -14.58
C LYS A 127 -32.86 34.74 -14.44
N TRP A 128 -32.34 34.69 -13.21
CA TRP A 128 -31.01 34.11 -12.92
C TRP A 128 -30.95 32.61 -13.26
N SER A 129 -32.07 31.91 -13.16
CA SER A 129 -32.25 30.52 -13.59
C SER A 129 -31.85 30.28 -15.06
N ASN A 130 -32.01 31.27 -15.94
CA ASN A 130 -31.62 31.17 -17.36
C ASN A 130 -30.10 31.25 -17.56
N ILE A 131 -29.39 31.91 -16.64
CA ILE A 131 -27.97 32.25 -16.79
C ILE A 131 -27.08 31.24 -16.05
N GLN A 132 -27.46 30.83 -14.83
CA GLN A 132 -26.70 29.91 -13.98
C GLN A 132 -26.22 28.62 -14.68
N PRO A 133 -27.02 27.94 -15.54
CA PRO A 133 -26.58 26.72 -16.22
C PRO A 133 -25.32 26.90 -17.08
N LYS A 134 -25.01 28.12 -17.55
CA LYS A 134 -23.81 28.41 -18.35
C LYS A 134 -22.51 28.27 -17.56
N LEU A 135 -22.56 28.42 -16.24
CA LEU A 135 -21.38 28.26 -15.36
C LEU A 135 -20.79 26.84 -15.44
N LYS A 136 -21.63 25.83 -15.73
CA LYS A 136 -21.20 24.44 -15.96
C LYS A 136 -20.26 24.28 -17.15
N GLN A 137 -20.30 25.20 -18.11
CA GLN A 137 -19.51 25.12 -19.34
C GLN A 137 -18.05 25.53 -19.12
N HIS A 138 -17.70 26.09 -17.95
CA HIS A 138 -16.34 26.48 -17.61
C HIS A 138 -15.62 25.38 -16.81
N GLU A 139 -14.31 25.21 -17.03
CA GLU A 139 -13.53 24.16 -16.37
C GLU A 139 -13.13 24.49 -14.93
N SER A 140 -13.21 25.77 -14.55
CA SER A 140 -12.90 26.31 -13.21
C SER A 140 -13.97 26.02 -12.15
N ASP A 141 -13.52 26.06 -10.90
CA ASP A 141 -14.40 26.18 -9.73
C ASP A 141 -14.98 27.61 -9.68
N VAL A 142 -16.25 27.73 -9.30
CA VAL A 142 -17.00 28.99 -9.26
C VAL A 142 -17.65 29.16 -7.88
N LEU A 143 -17.34 30.24 -7.19
CA LEU A 143 -18.02 30.64 -5.96
C LEU A 143 -19.12 31.66 -6.29
N VAL A 144 -20.36 31.40 -5.90
CA VAL A 144 -21.49 32.33 -6.07
C VAL A 144 -21.95 32.82 -4.71
N LEU A 145 -21.99 34.15 -4.54
CA LEU A 145 -22.40 34.86 -3.33
C LEU A 145 -23.63 35.70 -3.66
N LEU A 146 -24.78 35.41 -3.05
CA LEU A 146 -26.04 36.09 -3.34
C LEU A 146 -26.56 36.84 -2.11
N ASP A 147 -26.53 38.16 -2.14
CA ASP A 147 -27.21 39.04 -1.19
C ASP A 147 -28.49 39.61 -1.79
N CYS A 148 -29.50 38.76 -1.88
CA CYS A 148 -30.84 39.15 -2.33
C CYS A 148 -31.92 38.36 -1.61
N CYS A 149 -33.11 38.94 -1.51
CA CYS A 149 -34.29 38.21 -1.06
C CYS A 149 -34.48 36.97 -1.93
N TYR A 150 -34.86 35.85 -1.32
CA TYR A 150 -35.06 34.59 -2.01
C TYR A 150 -33.82 34.02 -2.72
N GLY A 151 -32.60 34.42 -2.33
CA GLY A 151 -31.36 34.00 -3.00
C GLY A 151 -31.15 32.48 -3.09
N ALA A 152 -31.60 31.71 -2.09
CA ALA A 152 -31.50 30.24 -2.13
C ALA A 152 -32.39 29.58 -3.21
N GLN A 153 -33.33 30.31 -3.83
CA GLN A 153 -34.10 29.80 -4.98
C GLN A 153 -33.22 29.55 -6.22
N ALA A 154 -32.02 30.14 -6.28
CA ALA A 154 -31.02 29.85 -7.31
C ALA A 154 -30.56 28.37 -7.30
N ALA A 155 -30.78 27.67 -6.19
CA ALA A 155 -30.51 26.25 -6.05
C ALA A 155 -31.77 25.40 -6.29
N ARG A 156 -32.66 25.77 -7.22
CA ARG A 156 -33.75 24.90 -7.69
C ARG A 156 -33.53 24.54 -9.16
N ASP A 157 -33.78 23.27 -9.50
CA ASP A 157 -33.66 22.76 -10.87
C ASP A 157 -35.06 22.60 -11.47
N ASN A 158 -35.30 23.20 -12.65
CA ASN A 158 -36.51 23.01 -13.45
C ASN A 158 -36.61 21.58 -14.06
N GLN A 159 -35.63 20.70 -13.82
CA GLN A 159 -35.66 19.31 -14.25
C GLN A 159 -35.44 18.37 -13.05
N ALA A 160 -36.55 17.93 -12.46
CA ALA A 160 -36.65 17.09 -11.25
C ALA A 160 -36.01 15.67 -11.35
N ARG A 161 -34.73 15.54 -11.72
CA ARG A 161 -33.99 14.27 -11.78
C ARG A 161 -32.51 14.32 -11.36
N ARG A 162 -31.97 15.44 -10.87
CA ARG A 162 -30.57 15.51 -10.39
C ARG A 162 -30.45 15.42 -8.87
N ARG A 163 -29.32 14.85 -8.41
CA ARG A 163 -28.94 14.72 -6.99
C ARG A 163 -28.52 16.05 -6.34
N SER A 164 -28.24 17.09 -7.13
CA SER A 164 -28.03 18.47 -6.63
C SER A 164 -28.48 19.51 -7.67
N PRO A 165 -29.09 20.61 -7.23
CA PRO A 165 -29.66 21.65 -8.09
C PRO A 165 -28.66 22.75 -8.52
N VAL A 166 -27.42 22.69 -8.05
CA VAL A 166 -26.33 23.63 -8.39
C VAL A 166 -25.34 22.93 -9.34
N PRO A 167 -24.76 23.60 -10.35
CA PRO A 167 -23.74 22.97 -11.20
C PRO A 167 -22.59 22.37 -10.39
N PRO A 168 -22.00 21.24 -10.80
CA PRO A 168 -21.05 20.51 -9.96
C PRO A 168 -19.75 21.28 -9.69
N ASN A 169 -19.42 22.26 -10.52
CA ASN A 169 -18.27 23.16 -10.36
C ASN A 169 -18.62 24.47 -9.62
N VAL A 170 -19.83 24.60 -9.07
CA VAL A 170 -20.30 25.80 -8.38
C VAL A 170 -20.51 25.51 -6.88
N GLU A 171 -20.00 26.39 -6.02
CA GLU A 171 -20.34 26.48 -4.60
C GLU A 171 -21.15 27.76 -4.38
N LEU A 172 -22.27 27.66 -3.67
CA LEU A 172 -23.23 28.77 -3.55
C LEU A 172 -23.49 29.11 -2.07
N LEU A 173 -23.39 30.39 -1.73
CA LEU A 173 -23.77 30.96 -0.44
C LEU A 173 -24.78 32.09 -0.66
N ALA A 174 -25.97 31.96 -0.07
CA ALA A 174 -27.08 32.91 -0.23
C ALA A 174 -27.53 33.50 1.11
N ALA A 175 -27.95 34.76 1.10
CA ALA A 175 -28.27 35.55 2.30
C ALA A 175 -29.45 35.03 3.13
N CYS A 176 -30.41 34.34 2.52
CA CYS A 176 -31.59 33.83 3.20
C CYS A 176 -32.06 32.49 2.62
N GLY A 177 -32.88 31.76 3.38
CA GLY A 177 -33.50 30.51 2.95
C GLY A 177 -34.50 30.69 1.81
N MET A 178 -35.00 29.57 1.28
CA MET A 178 -36.03 29.58 0.24
C MET A 178 -37.33 30.20 0.78
N GLY A 179 -37.90 31.17 0.06
CA GLY A 179 -39.15 31.83 0.47
C GLY A 179 -38.97 32.97 1.49
N GLU A 180 -37.74 33.30 1.90
CA GLU A 180 -37.46 34.31 2.93
C GLU A 180 -36.93 35.63 2.35
N LYS A 181 -37.06 36.72 3.12
CA LYS A 181 -36.51 38.05 2.81
C LYS A 181 -35.31 38.34 3.70
N THR A 182 -34.24 38.87 3.13
CA THR A 182 -33.03 39.28 3.86
C THR A 182 -33.13 40.71 4.40
N ILE A 183 -32.21 41.08 5.31
CA ILE A 183 -32.08 42.46 5.81
C ILE A 183 -31.54 43.35 4.68
N ARG A 184 -32.03 44.60 4.60
CA ARG A 184 -31.52 45.61 3.66
C ARG A 184 -30.04 45.95 3.90
N PRO A 185 -29.36 46.55 2.92
CA PRO A 185 -27.96 46.97 3.06
C PRO A 185 -27.67 47.77 4.34
N GLY A 186 -26.52 47.52 4.95
CA GLY A 186 -26.11 48.15 6.20
C GLY A 186 -25.29 47.24 7.12
N PRO A 187 -24.98 47.66 8.36
CA PRO A 187 -24.04 46.94 9.24
C PRO A 187 -24.44 45.51 9.62
N GLN A 188 -25.72 45.16 9.44
CA GLN A 188 -26.28 43.83 9.74
C GLN A 188 -26.73 43.09 8.47
N SER A 189 -26.39 43.60 7.28
CA SER A 189 -26.65 42.90 6.03
C SER A 189 -25.79 41.63 5.93
N PHE A 190 -26.22 40.72 5.06
CA PHE A 190 -25.45 39.51 4.78
C PHE A 190 -24.06 39.87 4.24
N THR A 191 -23.97 40.79 3.28
CA THR A 191 -22.69 41.22 2.71
C THR A 191 -21.77 41.80 3.79
N SER A 192 -22.24 42.70 4.66
CA SER A 192 -21.39 43.29 5.70
C SER A 192 -20.86 42.25 6.68
N LEU A 193 -21.69 41.29 7.08
CA LEU A 193 -21.31 40.22 8.01
C LEU A 193 -20.39 39.19 7.34
N LEU A 194 -20.63 38.88 6.06
CA LEU A 194 -19.74 38.05 5.25
C LEU A 194 -18.34 38.68 5.17
N LEU A 195 -18.25 39.97 4.85
CA LEU A 195 -16.97 40.67 4.75
C LEU A 195 -16.24 40.73 6.09
N ALA A 196 -16.95 40.93 7.20
CA ALA A 196 -16.38 40.92 8.54
C ALA A 196 -15.80 39.55 8.91
N GLU A 197 -16.52 38.47 8.61
CA GLU A 197 -16.09 37.10 8.87
C GLU A 197 -14.90 36.69 7.99
N LEU A 198 -14.93 37.03 6.70
CA LEU A 198 -13.81 36.78 5.80
C LEU A 198 -12.54 37.54 6.25
N ARG A 199 -12.67 38.78 6.74
CA ARG A 199 -11.55 39.53 7.33
C ARG A 199 -11.04 38.88 8.61
N SER A 200 -11.95 38.49 9.50
CA SER A 200 -11.61 37.81 10.76
C SER A 200 -10.82 36.52 10.50
N GLN A 201 -11.28 35.67 9.58
CA GLN A 201 -10.56 34.46 9.19
C GLN A 201 -9.21 34.78 8.55
N LEU A 202 -9.17 35.78 7.66
CA LEU A 202 -7.93 36.18 7.02
C LEU A 202 -6.88 36.70 8.03
N ASP A 203 -7.30 37.49 9.01
CA ASP A 203 -6.41 38.06 10.04
C ASP A 203 -5.93 36.98 11.04
N GLN A 204 -6.75 35.99 11.35
CA GLN A 204 -6.42 34.91 12.29
C GLN A 204 -5.58 33.80 11.64
N GLU A 205 -5.98 33.36 10.45
CA GLU A 205 -5.50 32.12 9.83
C GLU A 205 -4.69 32.37 8.55
N GLY A 206 -4.76 33.57 7.96
CA GLY A 206 -4.12 33.91 6.68
C GLY A 206 -4.90 33.41 5.45
N TYR A 207 -6.11 32.88 5.65
CA TYR A 207 -7.01 32.39 4.62
C TYR A 207 -8.45 32.35 5.14
N ALA A 208 -9.43 32.24 4.25
CA ALA A 208 -10.84 32.04 4.60
C ALA A 208 -11.40 30.76 3.97
N VAL A 209 -12.31 30.09 4.67
CA VAL A 209 -12.95 28.85 4.23
C VAL A 209 -14.44 29.08 4.12
N MET A 210 -15.04 28.82 2.96
CA MET A 210 -16.44 29.18 2.73
C MET A 210 -17.42 28.39 3.62
N ALA A 211 -17.20 27.08 3.83
CA ALA A 211 -18.00 26.28 4.76
C ALA A 211 -17.91 26.78 6.22
N LEU A 212 -16.72 27.21 6.65
CA LEU A 212 -16.54 27.77 8.00
C LEU A 212 -17.20 29.13 8.12
N THR A 213 -17.08 29.95 7.08
CA THR A 213 -17.75 31.25 6.97
C THR A 213 -19.25 31.09 7.12
N HIS A 214 -19.87 30.14 6.39
CA HIS A 214 -21.28 29.80 6.56
C HIS A 214 -21.59 29.36 7.98
N LYS A 215 -20.84 28.41 8.54
CA LYS A 215 -21.05 27.90 9.90
C LYS A 215 -21.00 29.01 10.95
N ASN A 216 -20.04 29.92 10.85
CA ASN A 216 -19.86 31.04 11.79
C ASN A 216 -20.98 32.08 11.61
N MET A 217 -21.38 32.38 10.37
CA MET A 217 -22.51 33.24 10.07
C MET A 217 -23.86 32.64 10.49
N ALA A 218 -24.00 31.31 10.51
CA ALA A 218 -25.19 30.60 10.97
C ALA A 218 -25.28 30.48 12.51
N ALA A 219 -24.19 30.74 13.25
CA ALA A 219 -24.20 30.71 14.70
C ALA A 219 -25.05 31.86 15.27
N LYS A 220 -25.82 31.62 16.34
CA LYS A 220 -26.72 32.62 16.98
C LYS A 220 -26.06 33.95 17.36
N GLN A 221 -24.73 33.99 17.46
CA GLN A 221 -23.93 35.14 17.85
C GLN A 221 -23.62 36.10 16.69
N SER A 222 -23.81 35.67 15.44
CA SER A 222 -23.49 36.44 14.22
C SER A 222 -24.44 37.61 13.95
N ARG A 223 -25.58 37.67 14.66
CA ARG A 223 -26.67 38.64 14.45
C ARG A 223 -27.24 38.64 13.01
N LEU A 224 -27.02 37.57 12.23
CA LEU A 224 -27.69 37.37 10.93
C LEU A 224 -29.21 37.33 11.18
N GLY A 225 -29.96 38.18 10.50
CA GLY A 225 -31.42 38.26 10.69
C GLY A 225 -32.19 37.04 10.17
N GLN A 226 -31.58 36.25 9.29
CA GLN A 226 -32.14 35.03 8.67
C GLN A 226 -31.05 33.96 8.54
N SER A 227 -31.42 32.71 8.27
CA SER A 227 -30.44 31.64 8.06
C SER A 227 -29.91 31.66 6.63
N ALA A 228 -28.60 31.80 6.45
CA ALA A 228 -27.96 31.76 5.13
C ALA A 228 -28.06 30.36 4.51
N GLY A 229 -28.41 30.28 3.23
CA GLY A 229 -28.40 29.04 2.44
C GLY A 229 -26.99 28.71 1.96
N TYR A 230 -26.58 27.44 2.06
CA TYR A 230 -25.25 26.99 1.63
C TYR A 230 -25.34 25.68 0.84
N PHE A 231 -24.68 25.65 -0.32
CA PHE A 231 -24.63 24.50 -1.22
C PHE A 231 -23.15 24.21 -1.58
N PRO A 232 -22.61 23.05 -1.16
CA PRO A 232 -21.18 22.72 -1.31
C PRO A 232 -20.79 22.33 -2.74
N LEU A 233 -19.49 22.37 -3.04
CA LEU A 233 -18.92 22.03 -4.35
C LEU A 233 -18.92 20.50 -4.60
N GLU A 234 -19.71 20.03 -5.58
CA GLU A 234 -19.84 18.59 -5.84
C GLU A 234 -18.62 17.96 -6.54
N ARG A 235 -18.04 18.64 -7.54
CA ARG A 235 -17.01 18.07 -8.43
C ARG A 235 -15.76 17.62 -7.69
N ARG A 236 -15.45 18.26 -6.57
CA ARG A 236 -14.29 17.97 -5.71
C ARG A 236 -14.70 17.47 -4.32
N GLY A 237 -16.01 17.44 -4.02
CA GLY A 237 -16.55 17.04 -2.72
C GLY A 237 -16.00 17.85 -1.56
N GLY A 238 -15.74 19.15 -1.73
CA GLY A 238 -15.06 20.01 -0.74
C GLY A 238 -15.67 21.42 -0.66
N THR A 239 -14.97 22.37 -0.04
CA THR A 239 -15.33 23.80 0.03
C THR A 239 -14.21 24.66 -0.52
N ILE A 240 -14.53 25.81 -1.10
CA ILE A 240 -13.60 26.77 -1.65
C ILE A 240 -12.89 27.47 -0.50
N HIS A 241 -11.58 27.57 -0.65
CA HIS A 241 -10.71 28.30 0.25
C HIS A 241 -10.16 29.53 -0.46
N LEU A 242 -10.29 30.69 0.18
CA LEU A 242 -9.80 31.98 -0.30
C LEU A 242 -8.50 32.32 0.43
N GLN A 243 -7.48 32.76 -0.28
CA GLN A 243 -6.22 33.19 0.31
C GLN A 243 -5.56 34.27 -0.57
N PRO A 244 -4.74 35.16 0.00
CA PRO A 244 -4.08 36.18 -0.80
C PRO A 244 -3.17 35.57 -1.89
N LEU A 245 -3.26 36.09 -3.13
CA LEU A 245 -2.35 35.69 -4.21
C LEU A 245 -0.92 36.19 -3.90
N GLN A 246 -0.03 35.32 -3.44
CA GLN A 246 1.37 35.69 -3.16
C GLN A 246 2.12 36.02 -4.46
N ARG A 247 2.78 37.19 -4.51
CA ARG A 247 3.88 37.45 -5.46
C ARG A 247 5.01 36.49 -5.11
N ASN A 248 5.34 35.59 -6.04
CA ASN A 248 6.46 34.64 -5.97
C ASN A 248 7.69 35.21 -5.22
N THR A 249 7.85 34.84 -3.95
CA THR A 249 9.16 34.62 -3.35
C THR A 249 9.27 33.12 -3.16
N MET A 250 10.05 32.48 -4.03
CA MET A 250 10.35 31.07 -3.93
C MET A 250 10.93 30.75 -2.56
N ASP A 251 10.21 29.93 -1.80
CA ASP A 251 10.82 28.87 -1.03
C ASP A 251 10.21 27.57 -1.52
N ALA A 252 11.07 26.69 -2.06
CA ALA A 252 10.69 25.34 -2.42
C ALA A 252 10.07 24.63 -1.22
N PRO A 253 9.13 23.68 -1.41
CA PRO A 253 8.52 22.94 -0.32
C PRO A 253 9.52 21.94 0.27
N GLY A 254 10.45 22.43 1.08
CA GLY A 254 11.15 21.63 2.07
C GLY A 254 10.15 21.15 3.11
N ARG A 255 10.13 19.84 3.37
CA ARG A 255 9.37 19.19 4.46
C ARG A 255 9.59 19.97 5.77
N ARG A 256 8.64 20.83 6.17
CA ARG A 256 8.58 21.30 7.55
C ARG A 256 8.28 20.08 8.43
N LYS A 257 9.12 19.81 9.43
CA LYS A 257 8.88 18.78 10.45
C LYS A 257 7.52 19.06 11.11
N ALA A 258 6.72 18.00 11.32
CA ALA A 258 5.49 18.10 12.07
C ALA A 258 5.77 18.61 13.50
N VAL A 259 4.97 19.57 13.96
CA VAL A 259 5.13 20.19 15.29
C VAL A 259 4.50 19.31 16.38
N ALA A 260 3.48 18.52 16.02
CA ALA A 260 2.82 17.53 16.86
C ALA A 260 2.11 16.49 15.97
N SER A 261 1.86 15.31 16.53
CA SER A 261 1.17 14.20 15.90
C SER A 261 0.04 13.72 16.83
N LEU A 262 -1.06 13.25 16.25
CA LEU A 262 -2.24 12.74 16.95
C LEU A 262 -2.67 11.42 16.31
N ILE A 263 -2.71 10.36 17.09
CA ILE A 263 -3.16 9.04 16.66
C ILE A 263 -4.60 8.83 17.13
N MET A 264 -5.47 8.47 16.20
CA MET A 264 -6.88 8.18 16.46
C MET A 264 -7.17 6.72 16.13
N GLU A 265 -7.73 5.99 17.09
CA GLU A 265 -8.20 4.61 16.91
C GLU A 265 -9.66 4.61 16.46
N PHE A 266 -9.94 3.94 15.34
CA PHE A 266 -11.30 3.79 14.80
C PHE A 266 -11.69 2.32 14.84
N SER A 267 -12.65 1.99 15.70
CA SER A 267 -13.22 0.65 15.81
C SER A 267 -14.54 0.60 15.05
N VAL A 268 -14.56 -0.13 13.94
CA VAL A 268 -15.77 -0.32 13.12
C VAL A 268 -16.39 -1.66 13.49
N SER A 269 -17.67 -1.65 13.86
CA SER A 269 -18.44 -2.87 14.13
C SER A 269 -18.78 -3.58 12.81
N ASP A 270 -18.35 -4.83 12.71
CA ASP A 270 -18.56 -5.83 11.65
C ASP A 270 -18.32 -5.44 10.18
N SER A 271 -17.26 -6.04 9.62
CA SER A 271 -17.01 -6.46 8.23
C SER A 271 -17.37 -5.57 7.02
N ASP A 272 -17.80 -4.33 7.23
CA ASP A 272 -18.08 -3.36 6.18
C ASP A 272 -16.80 -2.64 5.77
N ARG A 273 -16.14 -3.20 4.76
CA ARG A 273 -15.09 -2.52 3.99
C ARG A 273 -15.54 -1.13 3.53
N GLN A 274 -16.83 -0.97 3.23
CA GLN A 274 -17.44 0.29 2.84
C GLN A 274 -17.31 1.34 3.94
N ALA A 275 -17.62 1.02 5.20
CA ALA A 275 -17.52 1.98 6.31
C ALA A 275 -16.08 2.49 6.52
N PHE A 276 -15.07 1.65 6.34
CA PHE A 276 -13.67 2.08 6.43
C PHE A 276 -13.25 2.92 5.22
N GLU A 277 -13.72 2.57 4.02
CA GLU A 277 -13.53 3.39 2.82
C GLU A 277 -14.25 4.74 2.95
N ASP A 278 -15.43 4.80 3.57
CA ASP A 278 -16.22 6.01 3.83
C ASP A 278 -15.51 6.93 4.86
N VAL A 279 -14.90 6.38 5.91
CA VAL A 279 -14.08 7.16 6.86
C VAL A 279 -12.84 7.74 6.18
N ILE A 280 -12.19 6.96 5.32
CA ILE A 280 -11.04 7.42 4.54
C ILE A 280 -11.47 8.48 3.51
N GLU A 281 -12.62 8.30 2.87
CA GLU A 281 -13.23 9.29 1.98
C GLU A 281 -13.56 10.57 2.73
N TRP A 282 -14.13 10.47 3.93
CA TRP A 282 -14.38 11.60 4.81
C TRP A 282 -13.09 12.34 5.20
N LEU A 283 -12.01 11.63 5.54
CA LEU A 283 -10.69 12.21 5.83
C LEU A 283 -10.06 12.88 4.60
N LYS A 284 -10.30 12.37 3.40
CA LYS A 284 -9.88 13.00 2.13
C LYS A 284 -10.66 14.28 1.84
N ILE A 285 -11.91 14.36 2.30
CA ILE A 285 -12.81 15.50 2.06
C ILE A 285 -12.57 16.62 3.08
N ASN A 286 -12.31 16.28 4.36
CA ASN A 286 -12.25 17.25 5.46
C ASN A 286 -10.91 17.26 6.23
N PRO A 287 -9.73 17.36 5.60
CA PRO A 287 -8.48 17.41 6.34
C PRO A 287 -8.32 18.74 7.11
N PRO A 288 -8.02 18.73 8.43
CA PRO A 288 -7.69 19.95 9.16
C PRO A 288 -6.38 20.56 8.65
N ARG A 289 -6.30 21.87 8.47
CA ARG A 289 -5.12 22.55 7.88
C ARG A 289 -3.84 22.50 8.73
N SER A 290 -3.97 22.27 10.03
CA SER A 290 -2.84 22.01 10.93
C SER A 290 -2.22 20.61 10.72
N VAL A 291 -2.95 19.71 10.05
CA VAL A 291 -2.51 18.34 9.79
C VAL A 291 -1.71 18.30 8.50
N SER A 292 -0.38 18.25 8.66
CA SER A 292 0.56 18.17 7.54
C SER A 292 0.51 16.83 6.77
N ARG A 293 -0.03 15.78 7.40
CA ARG A 293 -0.14 14.42 6.87
C ARG A 293 -1.17 13.62 7.67
N VAL A 294 -1.99 12.82 6.98
CA VAL A 294 -2.74 11.71 7.58
C VAL A 294 -2.18 10.41 7.03
N ALA A 295 -1.90 9.45 7.91
CA ALA A 295 -1.43 8.12 7.56
C ALA A 295 -2.26 7.08 8.31
N VAL A 296 -2.60 5.99 7.63
CA VAL A 296 -3.09 4.77 8.28
C VAL A 296 -1.87 4.06 8.85
N GLU A 297 -1.72 4.13 10.17
CA GLU A 297 -0.59 3.52 10.89
C GLU A 297 -0.72 2.00 11.00
N ASP A 298 -1.92 1.46 11.26
CA ASP A 298 -2.13 0.02 11.30
C ASP A 298 -3.57 -0.41 10.96
N ILE A 299 -3.73 -1.67 10.53
CA ILE A 299 -5.02 -2.32 10.29
C ILE A 299 -4.99 -3.67 11.01
N ILE A 300 -5.69 -3.79 12.14
CA ILE A 300 -5.68 -4.99 12.98
C ILE A 300 -6.88 -5.91 12.62
N ARG A 301 -6.93 -6.42 11.38
CA ARG A 301 -7.90 -7.49 11.03
C ARG A 301 -7.40 -8.85 11.49
N SER A 302 -6.10 -9.07 11.32
CA SER A 302 -5.40 -10.30 11.63
C SER A 302 -5.58 -10.77 13.09
N ALA A 303 -5.55 -9.88 14.10
CA ALA A 303 -5.66 -10.30 15.50
C ALA A 303 -7.09 -10.76 15.87
N THR A 304 -8.10 -10.07 15.34
CA THR A 304 -9.52 -10.48 15.48
C THR A 304 -9.78 -11.80 14.80
N ALA A 305 -9.24 -12.01 13.60
CA ALA A 305 -9.34 -13.28 12.88
C ALA A 305 -8.65 -14.42 13.64
N VAL A 306 -7.47 -14.19 14.21
CA VAL A 306 -6.79 -15.19 15.07
C VAL A 306 -7.64 -15.53 16.30
N TYR A 307 -8.24 -14.53 16.95
CA TYR A 307 -9.15 -14.77 18.09
C TYR A 307 -10.38 -15.58 17.66
N GLN A 308 -11.03 -15.20 16.56
CA GLN A 308 -12.19 -15.90 16.02
C GLN A 308 -11.85 -17.35 15.66
N TYR A 309 -10.71 -17.58 15.01
CA TYR A 309 -10.23 -18.93 14.71
C TYR A 309 -9.98 -19.73 15.99
N ALA A 310 -9.21 -19.20 16.94
CA ALA A 310 -8.91 -19.88 18.19
C ALA A 310 -10.15 -20.11 19.09
N SER A 311 -11.19 -19.29 18.93
CA SER A 311 -12.43 -19.33 19.70
C SER A 311 -13.57 -20.08 19.00
N SER A 312 -13.40 -20.51 17.74
CA SER A 312 -14.41 -21.30 17.03
C SER A 312 -14.58 -22.66 17.71
N GLY A 313 -15.68 -22.84 18.46
CA GLY A 313 -15.98 -24.04 19.22
C GLY A 313 -16.88 -25.01 18.46
N ARG A 314 -16.47 -26.30 18.40
CA ARG A 314 -17.22 -27.57 18.48
C ARG A 314 -18.67 -27.70 17.94
N GLU A 315 -19.12 -26.90 17.00
CA GLU A 315 -20.39 -27.16 16.33
C GLU A 315 -20.15 -27.82 14.96
N ASP A 316 -20.82 -28.97 14.81
CA ASP A 316 -20.86 -29.92 13.71
C ASP A 316 -19.63 -30.78 13.41
N GLY A 317 -19.86 -32.10 13.42
CA GLY A 317 -18.89 -33.17 13.16
C GLY A 317 -18.34 -33.26 11.72
N GLN A 318 -18.35 -32.15 10.98
CA GLN A 318 -17.64 -32.01 9.71
C GLN A 318 -16.32 -31.27 9.94
N ARG A 319 -15.20 -31.90 9.55
CA ARG A 319 -13.88 -31.27 9.58
C ARG A 319 -13.87 -30.08 8.62
N SER A 320 -13.96 -28.87 9.16
CA SER A 320 -13.76 -27.62 8.42
C SER A 320 -12.34 -27.12 8.60
N THR A 321 -11.71 -26.65 7.53
CA THR A 321 -10.35 -26.08 7.52
C THR A 321 -10.26 -24.75 8.28
N SER A 322 -11.39 -24.06 8.45
CA SER A 322 -11.52 -22.84 9.25
C SER A 322 -11.92 -23.06 10.71
N ASN A 323 -12.12 -24.32 11.14
CA ASN A 323 -12.48 -24.64 12.52
C ASN A 323 -11.26 -25.12 13.29
N PHE A 324 -10.86 -24.39 14.33
CA PHE A 324 -9.73 -24.77 15.18
C PHE A 324 -9.85 -26.18 15.79
N SER A 325 -11.08 -26.61 16.11
CA SER A 325 -11.32 -27.93 16.70
C SER A 325 -11.11 -29.11 15.73
N SER A 326 -10.96 -28.85 14.44
CA SER A 326 -10.65 -29.86 13.43
C SER A 326 -9.16 -30.21 13.38
N LEU A 327 -8.29 -29.35 13.93
CA LEU A 327 -6.86 -29.59 13.98
C LEU A 327 -6.53 -30.78 14.89
N PRO A 328 -5.48 -31.57 14.58
CA PRO A 328 -4.98 -32.61 15.49
C PRO A 328 -4.56 -32.03 16.86
N ASP A 329 -4.66 -32.82 17.94
CA ASP A 329 -4.29 -32.37 19.30
C ASP A 329 -2.89 -31.72 19.42
N PRO A 330 -1.83 -32.23 18.76
CA PRO A 330 -0.52 -31.56 18.78
C PRO A 330 -0.55 -30.16 18.16
N ALA A 331 -1.28 -30.00 17.04
CA ALA A 331 -1.45 -28.75 16.33
C ALA A 331 -2.24 -27.73 17.17
N GLN A 332 -3.30 -28.17 17.84
CA GLN A 332 -4.06 -27.33 18.77
C GLN A 332 -3.19 -26.82 19.92
N LYS A 333 -2.35 -27.69 20.50
CA LYS A 333 -1.43 -27.31 21.59
C LYS A 333 -0.38 -26.29 21.15
N ASP A 334 0.18 -26.44 19.95
CA ASP A 334 1.16 -25.48 19.38
C ASP A 334 0.55 -24.09 19.21
N VAL A 335 -0.63 -23.99 18.58
CA VAL A 335 -1.35 -22.72 18.41
C VAL A 335 -1.71 -22.10 19.77
N TRP A 336 -2.26 -22.87 20.70
CA TRP A 336 -2.62 -22.37 22.04
C TRP A 336 -1.42 -21.87 22.84
N SER A 337 -0.27 -22.55 22.74
CA SER A 337 0.97 -22.13 23.40
C SER A 337 1.38 -20.73 22.92
N ARG A 338 1.39 -20.52 21.60
CA ARG A 338 1.76 -19.23 21.00
C ARG A 338 0.73 -18.14 21.28
N TRP A 339 -0.56 -18.48 21.28
CA TRP A 339 -1.62 -17.55 21.68
C TRP A 339 -1.45 -17.06 23.12
N ARG A 340 -1.08 -17.94 24.05
CA ARG A 340 -0.77 -17.54 25.44
C ARG A 340 0.44 -16.62 25.51
N THR A 341 1.50 -16.90 24.75
CA THR A 341 2.68 -16.01 24.66
C THR A 341 2.31 -14.65 24.09
N PHE A 342 1.46 -14.61 23.06
CA PHE A 342 0.90 -13.37 22.52
C PHE A 342 0.13 -12.60 23.61
N GLY A 343 -0.82 -13.25 24.29
CA GLY A 343 -1.59 -12.63 25.37
C GLY A 343 -0.74 -12.10 26.53
N ALA A 344 0.33 -12.83 26.90
CA ALA A 344 1.29 -12.38 27.90
C ALA A 344 2.09 -11.14 27.43
N THR A 345 2.46 -11.09 26.16
CA THR A 345 3.16 -9.95 25.55
C THR A 345 2.25 -8.72 25.49
N VAL A 346 1.01 -8.89 25.05
CA VAL A 346 -0.03 -7.84 25.05
C VAL A 346 -0.23 -7.30 26.47
N SER A 347 -0.35 -8.18 27.46
CA SER A 347 -0.50 -7.80 28.87
C SER A 347 0.73 -7.05 29.40
N GLY A 348 1.93 -7.41 28.94
CA GLY A 348 3.19 -6.73 29.27
C GLY A 348 3.26 -5.33 28.65
N LEU A 349 2.90 -5.19 27.38
CA LEU A 349 2.80 -3.90 26.67
C LEU A 349 1.76 -2.99 27.32
N ALA A 350 0.59 -3.53 27.68
CA ALA A 350 -0.45 -2.77 28.39
C ALA A 350 0.04 -2.23 29.75
N ARG A 351 0.81 -3.04 30.50
CA ARG A 351 1.45 -2.60 31.75
C ARG A 351 2.53 -1.54 31.53
N TYR A 352 3.33 -1.67 30.46
CA TYR A 352 4.35 -0.70 30.09
C TYR A 352 3.75 0.67 29.75
N VAL A 353 2.68 0.69 28.96
CA VAL A 353 1.92 1.90 28.62
C VAL A 353 1.27 2.50 29.88
N GLY A 354 0.67 1.66 30.75
CA GLY A 354 0.05 2.12 32.00
C GLY A 354 1.05 2.64 33.05
N GLY A 355 2.29 2.15 33.08
CA GLY A 355 3.34 2.58 34.01
C GLY A 355 4.12 3.83 33.59
N SER A 356 4.05 4.20 32.31
CA SER A 356 4.74 5.38 31.75
C SER A 356 4.09 6.71 32.16
N GLN A 357 2.92 6.68 32.82
CA GLN A 357 2.25 7.87 33.36
C GLN A 357 2.66 8.23 34.80
N SER A 358 3.51 7.44 35.48
CA SER A 358 3.66 7.54 36.95
C SER A 358 5.08 7.62 37.51
N THR A 359 6.12 7.86 36.71
CA THR A 359 7.49 8.06 37.26
C THR A 359 8.25 9.22 36.61
N GLU A 360 8.57 10.25 37.40
CA GLU A 360 9.24 11.51 37.03
C GLU A 360 10.69 11.41 36.51
N THR A 361 11.19 10.22 36.15
CA THR A 361 12.63 10.03 35.88
C THR A 361 12.99 9.24 34.63
N THR A 362 12.05 8.96 33.72
CA THR A 362 12.39 8.39 32.40
C THR A 362 12.57 9.49 31.34
N PRO A 363 13.54 9.34 30.41
CA PRO A 363 13.64 10.27 29.28
C PRO A 363 12.33 10.24 28.50
N LEU A 364 11.76 11.41 28.26
CA LEU A 364 10.52 11.61 27.49
C LEU A 364 10.69 11.02 26.08
N LEU A 365 10.38 9.74 25.89
CA LEU A 365 9.98 9.24 24.57
C LEU A 365 8.72 10.01 24.19
N SER A 366 8.70 10.53 22.97
CA SER A 366 7.49 11.14 22.44
C SER A 366 6.35 10.09 22.45
N ILE A 367 5.12 10.53 22.70
CA ILE A 367 3.93 9.64 22.67
C ILE A 367 3.86 8.87 21.32
N ASP A 368 4.37 9.48 20.25
CA ASP A 368 4.51 8.89 18.92
C ASP A 368 5.46 7.68 18.91
N GLU A 369 6.65 7.80 19.49
CA GLU A 369 7.63 6.69 19.58
C GLU A 369 7.08 5.52 20.42
N LEU A 370 6.40 5.83 21.54
CA LEU A 370 5.78 4.82 22.39
C LEU A 370 4.69 4.04 21.62
N SER A 371 3.89 4.74 20.82
CA SER A 371 2.81 4.15 20.04
C SER A 371 3.32 3.26 18.89
N GLU A 372 4.35 3.71 18.16
CA GLU A 372 4.99 2.93 17.11
C GLU A 372 5.59 1.63 17.67
N ASP A 373 6.21 1.70 18.86
CA ASP A 373 6.81 0.54 19.50
C ASP A 373 5.75 -0.46 20.01
N VAL A 374 4.61 0.02 20.51
CA VAL A 374 3.49 -0.85 20.90
C VAL A 374 2.91 -1.56 19.68
N VAL A 375 2.59 -0.84 18.61
CA VAL A 375 2.04 -1.41 17.37
C VAL A 375 3.00 -2.41 16.74
N ARG A 376 4.28 -2.05 16.67
CA ARG A 376 5.34 -2.94 16.19
C ARG A 376 5.50 -4.17 17.07
N GLY A 377 5.41 -4.00 18.38
CA GLY A 377 5.43 -5.08 19.37
C GLY A 377 4.27 -6.05 19.19
N LEU A 378 3.05 -5.55 19.00
CA LEU A 378 1.85 -6.35 18.76
C LEU A 378 1.95 -7.15 17.46
N ASN A 379 2.29 -6.49 16.34
CA ASN A 379 2.47 -7.15 15.05
C ASN A 379 3.57 -8.22 15.09
N LYS A 380 4.69 -7.93 15.78
CA LYS A 380 5.76 -8.90 16.00
C LYS A 380 5.29 -10.08 16.86
N ALA A 381 4.43 -9.85 17.85
CA ALA A 381 3.91 -10.91 18.70
C ALA A 381 2.83 -11.76 18.00
N LEU A 382 2.10 -11.20 17.04
CA LEU A 382 1.04 -11.88 16.29
C LEU A 382 1.59 -12.86 15.25
N GLY A 383 2.70 -12.49 14.59
CA GLY A 383 3.30 -13.28 13.51
C GLY A 383 3.54 -14.77 13.83
N PRO A 384 4.09 -15.15 15.00
CA PRO A 384 4.25 -16.55 15.40
C PRO A 384 2.93 -17.31 15.47
N VAL A 385 1.85 -16.67 15.94
CA VAL A 385 0.54 -17.32 16.03
C VAL A 385 0.00 -17.59 14.64
N GLN A 386 0.06 -16.59 13.74
CA GLN A 386 -0.36 -16.75 12.35
C GLN A 386 0.44 -17.83 11.64
N SER A 387 1.78 -17.84 11.78
CA SER A 387 2.66 -18.86 11.19
C SER A 387 2.30 -20.28 11.66
N ALA A 388 1.98 -20.44 12.94
CA ALA A 388 1.56 -21.74 13.47
C ALA A 388 0.20 -22.18 12.95
N ILE A 389 -0.79 -21.28 12.92
CA ILE A 389 -2.10 -21.61 12.34
C ILE A 389 -1.93 -21.98 10.87
N GLU A 390 -1.22 -21.17 10.09
CA GLU A 390 -0.97 -21.42 8.67
C GLU A 390 -0.33 -22.80 8.45
N ARG A 391 0.77 -23.10 9.13
CA ARG A 391 1.44 -24.40 9.00
C ARG A 391 0.50 -25.56 9.31
N ASN A 392 -0.23 -25.48 10.42
CA ASN A 392 -1.10 -26.56 10.86
C ASN A 392 -2.30 -26.76 9.90
N VAL A 393 -2.90 -25.67 9.42
CA VAL A 393 -3.96 -25.70 8.39
C VAL A 393 -3.42 -26.30 7.09
N MET A 394 -2.22 -25.91 6.65
CA MET A 394 -1.58 -26.45 5.45
C MET A 394 -1.13 -27.91 5.60
N SER A 395 -0.96 -28.42 6.82
CA SER A 395 -0.60 -29.83 7.04
C SER A 395 -1.80 -30.78 7.12
N LEU A 396 -3.03 -30.25 7.05
CA LEU A 396 -4.24 -31.08 7.01
C LEU A 396 -4.28 -31.96 5.75
N PRO A 397 -4.52 -33.27 5.87
CA PRO A 397 -4.65 -34.17 4.72
C PRO A 397 -5.71 -33.73 3.71
N GLU A 398 -6.78 -33.07 4.19
CA GLU A 398 -7.87 -32.54 3.37
C GLU A 398 -7.40 -31.44 2.41
N MET A 399 -6.27 -30.77 2.70
CA MET A 399 -5.67 -29.77 1.80
C MET A 399 -4.94 -30.39 0.60
N ALA A 400 -4.90 -31.72 0.49
CA ALA A 400 -4.49 -32.41 -0.73
C ALA A 400 -5.65 -32.58 -1.74
N ASP A 401 -6.87 -32.17 -1.40
CA ASP A 401 -8.04 -32.22 -2.28
C ASP A 401 -8.33 -30.84 -2.91
N GLU A 402 -8.49 -30.81 -4.24
CA GLU A 402 -8.69 -29.58 -5.02
C GLU A 402 -9.93 -28.80 -4.57
N LYS A 403 -11.04 -29.51 -4.34
CA LYS A 403 -12.32 -28.90 -3.97
C LYS A 403 -12.24 -28.27 -2.59
N THR A 404 -11.54 -28.91 -1.66
CA THR A 404 -11.31 -28.40 -0.31
C THR A 404 -10.40 -27.17 -0.32
N LEU A 405 -9.33 -27.18 -1.13
CA LEU A 405 -8.47 -26.00 -1.34
C LEU A 405 -9.24 -24.81 -1.91
N LEU A 406 -10.08 -25.02 -2.94
CA LEU A 406 -10.90 -23.94 -3.51
C LEU A 406 -11.84 -23.33 -2.47
N LYS A 407 -12.50 -24.17 -1.66
CA LYS A 407 -13.34 -23.70 -0.54
C LYS A 407 -12.53 -22.89 0.49
N ALA A 408 -11.31 -23.33 0.81
CA ALA A 408 -10.44 -22.63 1.75
C ALA A 408 -9.95 -21.28 1.19
N ILE A 409 -9.74 -21.17 -0.13
CA ILE A 409 -9.37 -19.93 -0.80
C ILE A 409 -10.49 -18.89 -0.71
N ASP A 410 -11.75 -19.33 -0.78
CA ASP A 410 -12.93 -18.48 -0.70
C ASP A 410 -13.39 -18.22 0.76
N ASP A 411 -12.72 -18.82 1.76
CA ASP A 411 -13.05 -18.64 3.18
C ASP A 411 -12.51 -17.31 3.70
N LYS A 412 -13.43 -16.44 4.13
CA LYS A 412 -13.12 -15.08 4.61
C LYS A 412 -12.21 -15.06 5.84
N LEU A 413 -12.34 -16.03 6.75
CA LEU A 413 -11.51 -16.12 7.95
C LEU A 413 -10.06 -16.45 7.57
N LEU A 414 -9.86 -17.38 6.64
CA LEU A 414 -8.52 -17.72 6.13
C LEU A 414 -7.91 -16.58 5.28
N GLU A 415 -8.75 -15.81 4.57
CA GLU A 415 -8.30 -14.59 3.89
C GLU A 415 -7.83 -13.53 4.90
N ASP A 416 -8.61 -13.26 5.94
CA ASP A 416 -8.31 -12.26 6.97
C ASP A 416 -7.09 -12.67 7.85
N LEU A 417 -6.81 -13.98 7.96
CA LEU A 417 -5.57 -14.50 8.55
C LEU A 417 -4.34 -14.33 7.64
N GLY A 418 -4.55 -14.00 6.35
CA GLY A 418 -3.50 -13.77 5.37
C GLY A 418 -3.02 -15.02 4.62
N PHE A 419 -3.79 -16.12 4.63
CA PHE A 419 -3.36 -17.41 4.03
C PHE A 419 -3.75 -17.55 2.55
N GLY A 420 -4.56 -16.65 2.02
CA GLY A 420 -5.11 -16.76 0.66
C GLY A 420 -4.05 -16.94 -0.44
N ASP A 421 -2.91 -16.24 -0.34
CA ASP A 421 -1.81 -16.40 -1.30
C ASP A 421 -1.14 -17.78 -1.17
N THR A 422 -0.89 -18.27 0.04
CA THR A 422 -0.30 -19.59 0.28
C THR A 422 -1.22 -20.71 -0.23
N LEU A 423 -2.54 -20.60 -0.01
CA LEU A 423 -3.54 -21.54 -0.51
C LEU A 423 -3.59 -21.56 -2.04
N LYS A 424 -3.59 -20.38 -2.69
CA LYS A 424 -3.54 -20.25 -4.15
C LYS A 424 -2.25 -20.82 -4.74
N MET A 425 -1.12 -20.58 -4.08
CA MET A 425 0.17 -21.14 -4.49
C MET A 425 0.16 -22.67 -4.40
N ARG A 426 -0.44 -23.25 -3.37
CA ARG A 426 -0.59 -24.71 -3.26
C ARG A 426 -1.50 -25.29 -4.32
N LEU A 427 -2.64 -24.63 -4.60
CA LEU A 427 -3.52 -25.01 -5.69
C LEU A 427 -2.73 -25.07 -7.01
N ALA A 428 -1.97 -24.00 -7.33
CA ALA A 428 -1.16 -23.93 -8.54
C ALA A 428 0.01 -24.94 -8.59
N ALA A 429 0.50 -25.39 -7.43
CA ALA A 429 1.61 -26.35 -7.35
C ALA A 429 1.17 -27.79 -7.64
N HIS A 430 -0.02 -28.21 -7.18
CA HIS A 430 -0.52 -29.59 -7.33
C HIS A 430 -1.54 -29.76 -8.43
N PHE A 431 -2.37 -28.75 -8.66
CA PHE A 431 -3.46 -28.81 -9.60
C PHE A 431 -3.09 -27.94 -10.79
N ASP A 432 -2.80 -28.60 -11.90
CA ASP A 432 -2.60 -27.96 -13.20
C ASP A 432 -3.83 -27.07 -13.43
N ALA A 433 -3.69 -25.75 -13.23
CA ALA A 433 -4.79 -24.80 -13.37
C ALA A 433 -5.25 -24.88 -14.82
N GLY A 434 -6.27 -25.70 -15.06
CA GLY A 434 -6.30 -26.58 -16.22
C GLY A 434 -5.87 -25.95 -17.51
N SER A 435 -4.89 -26.56 -18.18
CA SER A 435 -4.81 -26.76 -19.64
C SER A 435 -5.17 -25.59 -20.56
N ARG A 436 -5.21 -24.36 -20.07
CA ARG A 436 -5.12 -23.18 -20.91
C ARG A 436 -3.64 -23.12 -21.19
N GLN A 437 -3.25 -23.73 -22.31
CA GLN A 437 -2.04 -23.37 -23.03
C GLN A 437 -2.10 -21.86 -23.24
N ASP A 438 -1.76 -21.08 -22.22
CA ASP A 438 -1.59 -19.66 -22.35
C ASP A 438 -0.24 -19.54 -23.04
N GLY A 439 -0.26 -19.66 -24.38
CA GLY A 439 0.89 -19.43 -25.26
C GLY A 439 1.51 -18.04 -25.08
N ARG A 440 0.98 -17.24 -24.16
CA ARG A 440 1.54 -16.00 -23.62
C ARG A 440 2.74 -16.20 -22.71
N MET A 441 2.92 -17.33 -22.00
CA MET A 441 4.03 -17.50 -21.05
C MET A 441 5.35 -17.89 -21.71
N GLU A 442 5.29 -18.64 -22.82
CA GLU A 442 6.47 -18.97 -23.62
C GLU A 442 6.82 -17.78 -24.52
N MET A 443 8.09 -17.40 -24.57
CA MET A 443 8.58 -16.35 -25.46
C MET A 443 9.76 -16.84 -26.30
N ASN A 444 10.00 -16.16 -27.41
CA ASN A 444 11.25 -16.34 -28.13
C ASN A 444 12.34 -15.52 -27.41
N PRO A 445 13.52 -16.12 -27.16
CA PRO A 445 14.62 -15.49 -26.42
C PRO A 445 15.13 -14.19 -27.05
N GLY A 446 14.96 -13.99 -28.36
CA GLY A 446 15.49 -12.81 -29.06
C GLY A 446 17.01 -12.65 -28.87
N ASP A 447 17.50 -11.42 -28.93
CA ASP A 447 18.91 -11.06 -28.70
C ASP A 447 19.20 -10.82 -27.22
N ILE A 448 18.73 -11.67 -26.28
CA ILE A 448 19.14 -11.54 -24.88
C ILE A 448 20.65 -11.86 -24.80
N PRO A 449 21.52 -10.87 -24.49
CA PRO A 449 22.95 -11.09 -24.49
C PRO A 449 23.32 -11.87 -23.23
N PHE A 450 23.67 -13.13 -23.40
CA PHE A 450 24.36 -13.87 -22.36
C PHE A 450 25.85 -13.62 -22.51
N GLY A 451 26.45 -12.99 -21.50
CA GLY A 451 27.90 -12.95 -21.39
C GLY A 451 28.48 -14.39 -21.37
N PRO A 452 29.78 -14.56 -21.66
CA PRO A 452 30.41 -15.87 -21.62
C PRO A 452 30.12 -16.57 -20.29
N ASP A 453 29.76 -17.86 -20.36
CA ASP A 453 29.36 -18.71 -19.22
C ASP A 453 30.30 -18.52 -18.01
N SER A 454 29.91 -17.65 -17.07
CA SER A 454 30.56 -17.59 -15.77
C SER A 454 29.95 -18.69 -14.90
N ARG A 455 30.82 -19.50 -14.28
CA ARG A 455 30.49 -20.72 -13.51
C ARG A 455 29.32 -20.55 -12.52
N PHE A 456 29.11 -19.35 -11.98
CA PHE A 456 28.06 -19.03 -11.01
C PHE A 456 27.09 -17.93 -11.46
N GLN A 457 27.22 -17.41 -12.68
CA GLN A 457 26.39 -16.30 -13.17
C GLN A 457 25.21 -16.83 -13.98
N SER A 458 24.22 -17.36 -13.27
CA SER A 458 22.94 -17.79 -13.87
C SER A 458 22.01 -16.62 -14.16
N PHE A 459 22.37 -15.38 -13.79
CA PHE A 459 21.50 -14.21 -13.83
C PHE A 459 22.04 -13.09 -14.70
N ALA A 460 21.20 -12.56 -15.58
CA ALA A 460 21.50 -11.41 -16.43
C ALA A 460 20.38 -10.37 -16.37
N MET A 461 20.75 -9.09 -16.34
CA MET A 461 19.80 -7.99 -16.58
C MET A 461 19.64 -7.84 -18.09
N ALA A 462 18.39 -7.79 -18.58
CA ALA A 462 18.10 -7.63 -19.99
C ALA A 462 16.95 -6.65 -20.19
N GLU A 463 16.92 -6.02 -21.37
CA GLU A 463 15.78 -5.24 -21.82
C GLU A 463 15.00 -6.08 -22.85
N VAL A 464 13.76 -6.43 -22.51
CA VAL A 464 12.91 -7.32 -23.30
C VAL A 464 11.64 -6.59 -23.64
N SER A 465 11.40 -6.27 -24.92
CA SER A 465 10.15 -5.65 -25.35
C SER A 465 9.01 -6.69 -25.41
N PRO A 466 7.79 -6.40 -24.91
CA PRO A 466 7.31 -5.14 -24.30
C PRO A 466 7.43 -5.09 -22.77
N LEU A 467 8.16 -6.01 -22.14
CA LEU A 467 8.28 -6.15 -20.68
C LEU A 467 9.17 -5.08 -20.02
N GLY A 468 10.04 -4.43 -20.80
CA GLY A 468 11.03 -3.48 -20.30
C GLY A 468 12.23 -4.17 -19.67
N GLN A 469 12.78 -3.59 -18.60
CA GLN A 469 13.93 -4.15 -17.89
C GLN A 469 13.51 -5.35 -17.03
N VAL A 470 14.20 -6.46 -17.19
CA VAL A 470 13.91 -7.76 -16.54
C VAL A 470 15.18 -8.42 -16.02
N LEU A 471 15.00 -9.33 -15.06
CA LEU A 471 16.06 -10.26 -14.63
C LEU A 471 15.82 -11.62 -15.29
N VAL A 472 16.84 -12.14 -15.97
CA VAL A 472 16.76 -13.45 -16.65
C VAL A 472 17.61 -14.45 -15.89
N GLU A 473 17.01 -15.55 -15.44
CA GLU A 473 17.69 -16.74 -14.93
C GLU A 473 17.87 -17.73 -16.08
N CYS A 474 19.07 -18.31 -16.25
CA CYS A 474 19.34 -19.31 -17.27
C CYS A 474 19.92 -20.60 -16.70
N GLN A 475 19.46 -21.71 -17.26
CA GLN A 475 19.88 -23.05 -16.90
C GLN A 475 20.27 -23.84 -18.15
N THR A 476 21.48 -24.37 -18.16
CA THR A 476 22.01 -25.20 -19.25
C THR A 476 21.83 -26.70 -18.96
N TYR A 477 21.68 -27.49 -20.03
CA TYR A 477 21.62 -28.94 -20.01
C TYR A 477 22.54 -29.53 -21.11
N THR A 478 23.14 -30.69 -20.82
CA THR A 478 23.99 -31.44 -21.78
C THR A 478 23.16 -32.03 -22.92
N LYS A 479 23.76 -32.21 -24.10
CA LYS A 479 23.09 -32.76 -25.30
C LYS A 479 23.44 -34.24 -25.52
N GLY A 480 22.45 -35.12 -25.67
CA GLY A 480 22.57 -36.58 -25.73
C GLY A 480 21.27 -37.33 -26.15
N ALA A 481 21.39 -38.48 -26.82
CA ALA A 481 20.30 -39.10 -27.60
C ALA A 481 19.08 -39.63 -26.82
N ALA A 482 19.14 -39.78 -25.50
CA ALA A 482 18.01 -40.19 -24.65
C ALA A 482 17.04 -39.03 -24.30
N GLU A 483 17.26 -37.83 -24.86
CA GLU A 483 16.70 -36.58 -24.35
C GLU A 483 15.32 -36.18 -24.88
N ARG A 484 14.80 -36.71 -25.99
CA ARG A 484 13.51 -36.21 -26.53
C ARG A 484 12.35 -36.32 -25.51
N PRO A 485 12.13 -37.45 -24.82
CA PRO A 485 11.14 -37.53 -23.75
C PRO A 485 11.50 -36.66 -22.53
N ALA A 486 12.78 -36.57 -22.18
CA ALA A 486 13.28 -35.77 -21.05
C ALA A 486 13.17 -34.25 -21.28
N LEU A 487 13.27 -33.79 -22.53
CA LEU A 487 13.09 -32.40 -22.95
C LEU A 487 11.61 -32.02 -22.97
N VAL A 488 10.73 -32.93 -23.41
CA VAL A 488 9.28 -32.72 -23.36
C VAL A 488 8.79 -32.67 -21.91
N SER A 489 9.27 -33.58 -21.04
CA SER A 489 8.98 -33.51 -19.61
C SER A 489 9.58 -32.25 -18.98
N SER A 490 10.80 -31.86 -19.34
CA SER A 490 11.42 -30.60 -18.87
C SER A 490 10.65 -29.36 -19.32
N LYS A 491 10.12 -29.31 -20.55
CA LYS A 491 9.30 -28.19 -21.03
C LYS A 491 8.00 -28.06 -20.23
N ARG A 492 7.29 -29.17 -19.98
CA ARG A 492 6.07 -29.16 -19.16
C ARG A 492 6.39 -28.72 -17.73
N SER A 493 7.45 -29.26 -17.14
CA SER A 493 7.90 -28.84 -15.80
C SER A 493 8.25 -27.35 -15.73
N MET A 494 8.92 -26.81 -16.75
CA MET A 494 9.24 -25.38 -16.84
C MET A 494 8.00 -24.51 -17.00
N GLN A 495 7.00 -24.96 -17.77
CA GLN A 495 5.71 -24.26 -17.89
C GLN A 495 4.96 -24.22 -16.56
N THR A 496 4.87 -25.35 -15.85
CA THR A 496 4.25 -25.43 -14.53
C THR A 496 4.98 -24.51 -13.55
N LEU A 497 6.32 -24.55 -13.53
CA LEU A 497 7.12 -23.69 -12.67
C LEU A 497 6.94 -22.20 -12.99
N ALA A 498 6.99 -21.81 -14.27
CA ALA A 498 6.80 -20.42 -14.67
C ALA A 498 5.41 -19.90 -14.28
N THR A 499 4.38 -20.74 -14.41
CA THR A 499 3.01 -20.43 -13.99
C THR A 499 2.92 -20.26 -12.47
N LEU A 500 3.50 -21.18 -11.71
CA LEU A 500 3.57 -21.11 -10.25
C LEU A 500 4.30 -19.85 -9.78
N LEU A 501 5.42 -19.50 -10.41
CA LEU A 501 6.19 -18.29 -10.09
C LEU A 501 5.50 -16.99 -10.56
N ASN A 502 4.54 -17.06 -11.48
CA ASN A 502 3.72 -15.93 -11.90
C ASN A 502 2.51 -15.70 -10.97
N SER A 503 2.06 -16.74 -10.27
CA SER A 503 0.91 -16.67 -9.35
C SER A 503 1.08 -15.61 -8.25
N SER A 504 -0.05 -15.09 -7.77
CA SER A 504 -0.09 -14.19 -6.61
C SER A 504 0.51 -14.88 -5.41
N LYS A 505 1.46 -14.21 -4.75
CA LYS A 505 2.18 -14.73 -3.59
C LYS A 505 2.48 -13.61 -2.61
N SER A 506 2.50 -13.95 -1.33
CA SER A 506 2.82 -13.00 -0.26
C SER A 506 4.30 -12.62 -0.29
N ALA A 507 4.66 -11.50 0.33
CA ALA A 507 6.04 -11.02 0.40
C ALA A 507 6.99 -12.01 1.11
N ASP A 508 6.45 -12.90 1.93
CA ASP A 508 7.18 -13.92 2.68
C ASP A 508 7.81 -15.01 1.79
N PHE A 509 7.36 -15.16 0.53
CA PHE A 509 8.01 -16.06 -0.43
C PHE A 509 9.39 -15.53 -0.90
N HIS A 510 9.67 -14.24 -0.70
CA HIS A 510 10.93 -13.58 -1.10
C HIS A 510 11.41 -13.98 -2.50
N THR A 511 10.50 -14.13 -3.47
CA THR A 511 10.80 -14.61 -4.83
C THR A 511 10.22 -13.63 -5.83
N LEU A 512 10.91 -13.41 -6.95
CA LEU A 512 10.43 -12.50 -8.00
C LEU A 512 9.22 -13.08 -8.74
N THR A 513 8.44 -12.21 -9.40
CA THR A 513 7.34 -12.64 -10.26
C THR A 513 7.88 -13.06 -11.62
N CYS A 514 7.70 -14.33 -11.98
CA CYS A 514 8.07 -14.83 -13.30
C CYS A 514 7.06 -14.30 -14.32
N LEU A 515 7.55 -13.56 -15.30
CA LEU A 515 6.76 -13.03 -16.40
C LEU A 515 6.66 -14.04 -17.54
N ARG A 516 7.78 -14.65 -17.94
CA ARG A 516 7.88 -15.52 -19.11
C ARG A 516 8.94 -16.60 -18.92
N PHE A 517 8.93 -17.61 -19.78
CA PHE A 517 10.04 -18.55 -19.94
C PHE A 517 10.36 -18.76 -21.42
N PHE A 518 11.56 -19.23 -21.73
CA PHE A 518 11.95 -19.61 -23.09
C PHE A 518 12.79 -20.87 -23.09
N HIS A 519 12.90 -21.50 -24.26
CA HIS A 519 13.72 -22.67 -24.52
C HIS A 519 14.61 -22.43 -25.73
N GLU A 520 15.91 -22.64 -25.58
CA GLU A 520 16.90 -22.57 -26.66
C GLU A 520 17.57 -23.92 -26.88
N PRO A 521 16.99 -24.79 -27.72
CA PRO A 521 17.53 -26.12 -27.98
C PRO A 521 18.96 -26.10 -28.54
N LEU A 522 19.28 -25.10 -29.38
CA LEU A 522 20.59 -24.95 -29.99
C LEU A 522 21.66 -24.55 -28.97
N ALA A 523 21.32 -23.76 -27.95
CA ALA A 523 22.22 -23.45 -26.85
C ALA A 523 22.14 -24.48 -25.71
N GLY A 524 21.15 -25.38 -25.74
CA GLY A 524 20.94 -26.36 -24.68
C GLY A 524 20.53 -25.71 -23.37
N ARG A 525 19.64 -24.72 -23.38
CA ARG A 525 19.24 -23.99 -22.16
C ARG A 525 17.77 -23.62 -22.09
N TYR A 526 17.27 -23.49 -20.87
CA TYR A 526 16.01 -22.84 -20.53
C TYR A 526 16.28 -21.53 -19.82
N GLY A 527 15.39 -20.55 -19.97
CA GLY A 527 15.44 -19.32 -19.21
C GLY A 527 14.11 -18.93 -18.61
N LEU A 528 14.15 -18.38 -17.40
CA LEU A 528 13.02 -17.77 -16.69
C LEU A 528 13.24 -16.25 -16.67
N VAL A 529 12.20 -15.50 -16.98
CA VAL A 529 12.23 -14.04 -17.08
C VAL A 529 11.41 -13.45 -15.95
N PHE A 530 12.05 -12.72 -15.05
CA PHE A 530 11.47 -12.17 -13.84
C PHE A 530 11.27 -10.65 -13.91
N ALA A 531 10.18 -10.19 -13.32
CA ALA A 531 9.93 -8.77 -13.10
C ALA A 531 10.86 -8.20 -12.04
N ILE A 532 11.38 -7.01 -12.29
CA ILE A 532 12.10 -6.24 -11.27
C ILE A 532 11.06 -5.62 -10.31
N PRO A 533 11.23 -5.73 -8.99
CA PRO A 533 10.27 -5.16 -8.04
C PRO A 533 10.19 -3.63 -8.20
N LYS A 534 8.97 -3.06 -8.12
CA LYS A 534 8.77 -1.62 -8.29
C LYS A 534 9.59 -0.82 -7.27
N GLY A 535 10.26 0.23 -7.74
CA GLY A 535 11.15 1.06 -6.91
C GLY A 535 12.48 0.41 -6.55
N SER A 536 12.84 -0.72 -7.17
CA SER A 536 14.16 -1.32 -7.03
C SER A 536 15.23 -0.52 -7.75
N ARG A 537 16.47 -0.68 -7.28
CA ARG A 537 17.67 -0.03 -7.81
C ARG A 537 18.10 -0.68 -9.14
N PRO A 538 18.88 0.01 -10.00
CA PRO A 538 19.07 -0.38 -11.40
C PRO A 538 20.01 -1.58 -11.62
N CYS A 539 20.71 -2.05 -10.58
CA CYS A 539 21.68 -3.13 -10.69
C CYS A 539 21.34 -4.30 -9.77
N GLN A 540 21.73 -5.51 -10.15
CA GLN A 540 21.59 -6.74 -9.35
C GLN A 540 22.94 -7.28 -8.91
N ILE A 541 23.01 -7.91 -7.74
CA ILE A 541 24.20 -8.60 -7.25
C ILE A 541 23.79 -9.82 -6.40
N SER A 542 24.54 -10.92 -6.53
CA SER A 542 24.32 -12.12 -5.71
C SER A 542 24.96 -11.98 -4.31
N LEU A 543 24.42 -12.68 -3.32
CA LEU A 543 25.02 -12.75 -1.99
C LEU A 543 26.43 -13.33 -2.05
N ARG A 544 26.68 -14.31 -2.93
CA ARG A 544 28.03 -14.86 -3.17
C ARG A 544 29.00 -13.75 -3.58
N ASP A 545 28.63 -12.95 -4.58
CA ASP A 545 29.47 -11.86 -5.07
C ASP A 545 29.67 -10.77 -4.01
N ILE A 546 28.65 -10.50 -3.21
CA ILE A 546 28.76 -9.56 -2.09
C ILE A 546 29.76 -10.07 -1.04
N ILE A 547 29.68 -11.35 -0.66
CA ILE A 547 30.58 -11.96 0.33
C ILE A 547 32.01 -12.02 -0.21
N ASP A 548 32.17 -12.35 -1.50
CA ASP A 548 33.48 -12.51 -2.14
C ASP A 548 34.18 -11.17 -2.38
N ARG A 549 33.43 -10.10 -2.68
CA ARG A 549 33.95 -8.74 -2.85
C ARG A 549 34.14 -8.11 -1.47
N VAL A 550 35.30 -8.38 -0.87
CA VAL A 550 35.78 -7.90 0.46
C VAL A 550 35.99 -6.36 0.51
N ALA A 551 35.07 -5.56 -0.01
CA ALA A 551 35.04 -4.12 0.23
C ALA A 551 34.17 -3.85 1.47
N SER A 552 34.74 -3.19 2.49
CA SER A 552 34.03 -2.83 3.73
C SER A 552 32.69 -2.13 3.48
N LYS A 553 32.56 -1.41 2.35
CA LYS A 553 31.34 -0.68 1.95
C LYS A 553 30.12 -1.57 1.69
N TYR A 554 30.29 -2.88 1.48
CA TYR A 554 29.19 -3.83 1.28
C TYR A 554 28.99 -4.79 2.46
N LYS A 555 29.67 -4.62 3.59
CA LYS A 555 29.47 -5.50 4.74
C LYS A 555 28.18 -5.10 5.49
N PRO A 556 27.18 -5.98 5.64
CA PRO A 556 25.99 -5.71 6.42
C PRO A 556 26.31 -5.69 7.92
N THR A 557 25.47 -4.95 8.64
CA THR A 557 25.38 -4.99 10.09
C THR A 557 24.98 -6.38 10.59
N LEU A 558 25.19 -6.64 11.87
CA LEU A 558 24.78 -7.91 12.49
C LEU A 558 23.26 -8.11 12.39
N GLY A 559 22.47 -7.06 12.65
CA GLY A 559 21.01 -7.11 12.52
C GLY A 559 20.54 -7.45 11.10
N GLU A 560 21.17 -6.88 10.07
CA GLU A 560 20.88 -7.20 8.67
C GLU A 560 21.21 -8.65 8.31
N ARG A 561 22.25 -9.25 8.90
CA ARG A 561 22.56 -10.68 8.70
C ARG A 561 21.48 -11.58 9.26
N PHE A 562 21.01 -11.30 10.49
CA PHE A 562 19.91 -12.03 11.10
C PHE A 562 18.62 -11.87 10.29
N ASP A 563 18.33 -10.66 9.83
CA ASP A 563 17.11 -10.35 9.08
C ASP A 563 17.12 -11.05 7.71
N MET A 564 18.25 -11.01 6.99
CA MET A 564 18.44 -11.73 5.74
C MET A 564 18.27 -13.24 5.92
N ALA A 565 18.95 -13.83 6.90
CA ALA A 565 18.84 -15.25 7.22
C ALA A 565 17.38 -15.63 7.51
N HIS A 566 16.73 -14.90 8.42
CA HIS A 566 15.33 -15.13 8.78
C HIS A 566 14.39 -15.03 7.58
N LYS A 567 14.55 -14.03 6.70
CA LYS A 567 13.72 -13.86 5.49
C LYS A 567 13.89 -15.01 4.49
N VAL A 568 15.12 -15.43 4.21
CA VAL A 568 15.36 -16.59 3.34
C VAL A 568 14.81 -17.87 3.95
N GLY A 569 15.00 -18.08 5.26
CA GLY A 569 14.39 -19.20 5.98
C GLY A 569 12.86 -19.20 5.91
N LYS A 570 12.23 -18.03 6.07
CA LYS A 570 10.78 -17.86 5.93
C LYS A 570 10.30 -18.22 4.52
N ALA A 571 11.05 -17.83 3.49
CA ALA A 571 10.75 -18.22 2.11
C ALA A 571 10.80 -19.73 1.91
N ILE A 572 11.81 -20.41 2.45
CA ILE A 572 11.94 -21.87 2.39
C ILE A 572 10.74 -22.54 3.06
N LEU A 573 10.34 -22.06 4.25
CA LEU A 573 9.15 -22.57 4.93
C LEU A 573 7.90 -22.38 4.07
N LYS A 574 7.69 -21.21 3.46
CA LYS A 574 6.54 -20.96 2.58
C LYS A 574 6.50 -21.90 1.37
N TRP A 575 7.63 -22.14 0.72
CA TRP A 575 7.73 -23.10 -0.39
C TRP A 575 7.44 -24.53 0.07
N HIS A 576 7.93 -24.93 1.25
CA HIS A 576 7.66 -26.23 1.84
C HIS A 576 6.19 -26.42 2.25
N LEU A 577 5.48 -25.36 2.64
CA LEU A 577 4.04 -25.40 2.96
C LEU A 577 3.14 -25.60 1.74
N VAL A 578 3.62 -25.22 0.55
CA VAL A 578 2.93 -25.49 -0.74
C VAL A 578 3.47 -26.77 -1.41
N ASP A 579 4.17 -27.61 -0.63
CA ASP A 579 4.80 -28.87 -1.05
C ASP A 579 5.75 -28.76 -2.25
N TRP A 580 6.44 -27.62 -2.33
CA TRP A 580 7.46 -27.37 -3.35
C TRP A 580 8.86 -27.36 -2.72
N VAL A 581 9.77 -28.16 -3.26
CA VAL A 581 11.18 -28.18 -2.86
C VAL A 581 12.01 -27.37 -3.84
N HIS A 582 12.98 -26.61 -3.33
CA HIS A 582 13.74 -25.65 -4.13
C HIS A 582 14.92 -26.28 -4.87
N GLN A 583 15.69 -27.16 -4.21
CA GLN A 583 16.84 -27.87 -4.78
C GLN A 583 17.98 -26.97 -5.32
N GLY A 584 18.00 -25.70 -4.92
CA GLY A 584 18.91 -24.69 -5.46
C GLY A 584 19.29 -23.62 -4.45
N ILE A 585 19.10 -23.86 -3.15
CA ILE A 585 19.42 -22.89 -2.11
C ILE A 585 20.94 -22.75 -2.02
N ALA A 586 21.45 -21.57 -2.35
CA ALA A 586 22.87 -21.23 -2.30
C ALA A 586 23.06 -19.71 -2.33
N SER A 587 24.22 -19.19 -1.90
CA SER A 587 24.46 -17.75 -1.87
C SER A 587 24.49 -17.10 -3.27
N HIS A 588 24.82 -17.85 -4.32
CA HIS A 588 24.73 -17.34 -5.70
C HIS A 588 23.29 -17.21 -6.21
N ASN A 589 22.32 -17.80 -5.52
CA ASN A 589 20.89 -17.77 -5.85
C ASN A 589 20.08 -16.85 -4.92
N VAL A 590 20.74 -16.09 -4.04
CA VAL A 590 20.12 -15.01 -3.27
C VAL A 590 20.57 -13.68 -3.88
N ILE A 591 19.62 -12.95 -4.47
CA ILE A 591 19.88 -11.73 -5.24
C ILE A 591 19.40 -10.50 -4.48
N PHE A 592 20.16 -9.42 -4.59
CA PHE A 592 19.79 -8.08 -4.13
C PHE A 592 19.82 -7.09 -5.28
N PHE A 593 18.92 -6.10 -5.24
CA PHE A 593 19.03 -4.92 -6.09
C PHE A 593 19.79 -3.82 -5.36
N TYR A 594 20.77 -3.22 -6.02
CA TYR A 594 21.68 -2.25 -5.41
C TYR A 594 21.96 -1.05 -6.32
N ASP A 595 22.48 0.00 -5.70
CA ASP A 595 22.96 1.21 -6.38
C ASP A 595 24.45 1.34 -6.05
N PRO A 596 25.36 1.40 -7.04
CA PRO A 596 26.79 1.53 -6.80
C PRO A 596 27.20 2.72 -5.91
N ALA A 597 26.42 3.80 -5.89
CA ALA A 597 26.66 5.00 -5.10
C ALA A 597 26.13 4.89 -3.66
N ILE A 598 25.00 4.20 -3.45
CA ILE A 598 24.30 4.15 -2.14
C ILE A 598 24.61 2.84 -1.37
N GLY A 599 24.88 1.75 -2.07
CA GLY A 599 25.11 0.42 -1.48
C GLY A 599 23.99 -0.59 -1.77
N VAL A 600 23.99 -1.68 -1.03
CA VAL A 600 23.03 -2.80 -1.16
C VAL A 600 21.90 -2.62 -0.14
N ASP A 601 20.66 -2.84 -0.54
CA ASP A 601 19.51 -2.88 0.38
C ASP A 601 19.31 -4.32 0.88
N TYR A 602 19.91 -4.64 2.03
CA TYR A 602 19.83 -5.99 2.63
C TYR A 602 18.44 -6.35 3.16
N SER A 603 17.52 -5.39 3.24
CA SER A 603 16.16 -5.64 3.72
C SER A 603 15.30 -6.43 2.72
N LYS A 604 15.76 -6.60 1.47
CA LYS A 604 15.01 -7.28 0.40
C LYS A 604 15.85 -8.35 -0.29
N PRO A 605 16.15 -9.47 0.38
CA PRO A 605 16.71 -10.64 -0.29
C PRO A 605 15.66 -11.27 -1.22
N TYR A 606 16.09 -11.68 -2.41
CA TYR A 606 15.27 -12.45 -3.36
C TYR A 606 15.89 -13.83 -3.59
N LEU A 607 15.21 -14.88 -3.18
CA LEU A 607 15.53 -16.26 -3.51
C LEU A 607 15.16 -16.51 -4.98
N CYS A 608 16.13 -17.00 -5.76
CA CYS A 608 16.04 -17.38 -7.16
C CYS A 608 16.68 -18.78 -7.33
N GLY A 609 16.92 -19.25 -8.56
CA GLY A 609 17.54 -20.57 -8.77
C GLY A 609 16.53 -21.72 -8.77
N PHE A 610 15.32 -21.45 -9.26
CA PHE A 610 14.19 -22.39 -9.25
C PHE A 610 14.29 -23.46 -10.33
N ALA A 611 15.31 -23.43 -11.18
CA ALA A 611 15.40 -24.29 -12.35
C ALA A 611 15.45 -25.80 -12.04
N TYR A 612 15.76 -26.21 -10.79
CA TYR A 612 15.65 -27.60 -10.33
C TYR A 612 14.52 -27.83 -9.32
N SER A 613 13.73 -26.80 -9.04
CA SER A 613 12.63 -26.85 -8.09
C SER A 613 11.45 -27.63 -8.66
N ARG A 614 10.68 -28.24 -7.77
CA ARG A 614 9.67 -29.25 -8.14
C ARG A 614 8.77 -29.56 -6.95
N GLU A 615 7.68 -30.26 -7.21
CA GLU A 615 6.84 -30.85 -6.17
C GLU A 615 7.63 -31.89 -5.34
N SER A 616 7.43 -31.86 -4.03
CA SER A 616 8.19 -32.63 -3.03
C SER A 616 8.21 -34.15 -3.30
N MET A 617 7.09 -34.72 -3.75
CA MET A 617 6.94 -36.17 -3.94
C MET A 617 7.36 -36.67 -5.32
N THR A 618 7.61 -35.76 -6.27
CA THR A 618 8.13 -36.15 -7.59
C THR A 618 9.55 -36.73 -7.42
N PRO A 619 10.04 -37.65 -8.28
CA PRO A 619 11.46 -38.09 -8.27
C PRO A 619 12.42 -36.99 -8.76
N SER A 620 13.53 -36.76 -8.05
CA SER A 620 14.57 -35.80 -8.51
C SER A 620 15.40 -36.41 -9.61
N THR A 621 15.86 -35.60 -10.57
CA THR A 621 16.90 -36.00 -11.52
C THR A 621 18.17 -36.41 -10.78
N GLY A 622 18.66 -37.65 -10.98
CA GLY A 622 19.88 -38.19 -10.38
C GLY A 622 21.16 -37.62 -11.00
N ARG A 623 21.30 -36.28 -11.02
CA ARG A 623 22.41 -35.61 -11.71
C ARG A 623 23.67 -35.58 -10.85
N PHE A 624 24.71 -36.24 -11.35
CA PHE A 624 26.09 -36.11 -10.87
C PHE A 624 26.61 -34.70 -11.16
N VAL A 625 27.18 -34.03 -10.15
CA VAL A 625 27.84 -32.74 -10.30
C VAL A 625 29.27 -32.88 -9.80
N GLU A 626 30.24 -32.56 -10.65
CA GLU A 626 31.68 -32.62 -10.34
C GLU A 626 32.20 -31.33 -9.70
N ASP A 627 31.39 -30.28 -9.64
CA ASP A 627 31.79 -28.99 -9.09
C ASP A 627 31.76 -28.98 -7.55
N PHE A 628 32.94 -28.83 -6.94
CA PHE A 628 33.10 -28.79 -5.49
C PHE A 628 32.29 -27.68 -4.83
N ASP A 629 32.35 -26.45 -5.37
CA ASP A 629 31.70 -25.27 -4.80
C ASP A 629 30.17 -25.33 -4.91
N LEU A 630 29.63 -26.15 -5.82
CA LEU A 630 28.20 -26.47 -5.87
C LEU A 630 27.84 -27.64 -4.96
N ASN A 631 28.74 -28.62 -4.82
CA ASN A 631 28.53 -29.79 -3.97
C ASN A 631 28.50 -29.45 -2.48
N VAL A 632 29.17 -28.40 -2.01
CA VAL A 632 29.10 -28.00 -0.59
C VAL A 632 27.66 -27.74 -0.10
N TYR A 633 26.75 -27.29 -0.98
CA TYR A 633 25.34 -27.07 -0.63
C TYR A 633 24.50 -28.35 -0.68
N ARG A 634 25.04 -29.44 -1.22
CA ARG A 634 24.34 -30.72 -1.35
C ARG A 634 24.63 -31.60 -0.15
N HIS A 635 23.57 -32.15 0.42
CA HIS A 635 23.66 -33.11 1.51
C HIS A 635 24.59 -34.28 1.14
N PRO A 636 25.40 -34.82 2.07
CA PRO A 636 26.35 -35.90 1.79
C PRO A 636 25.75 -37.11 1.06
N ASP A 637 24.55 -37.56 1.43
CA ASP A 637 23.82 -38.68 0.78
C ASP A 637 23.48 -38.44 -0.71
N ARG A 638 23.60 -37.18 -1.15
CA ARG A 638 23.20 -36.67 -2.45
C ARG A 638 24.35 -36.19 -3.32
N GLN A 639 25.57 -36.18 -2.78
CA GLN A 639 26.78 -35.96 -3.56
C GLN A 639 27.18 -37.23 -4.30
N GLY A 640 27.89 -37.07 -5.42
CA GLY A 640 28.21 -38.20 -6.29
C GLY A 640 26.96 -38.73 -7.01
N VAL A 641 26.88 -40.04 -7.21
CA VAL A 641 25.68 -40.70 -7.77
C VAL A 641 24.61 -40.72 -6.68
N PRO A 642 23.52 -39.93 -6.78
CA PRO A 642 22.60 -39.77 -5.67
C PRO A 642 21.89 -41.08 -5.33
N THR A 643 21.95 -41.48 -4.07
CA THR A 643 21.28 -42.70 -3.57
C THR A 643 19.86 -42.43 -3.10
N LYS A 644 19.50 -41.16 -2.91
CA LYS A 644 18.19 -40.71 -2.39
C LYS A 644 17.59 -39.59 -3.26
N TYR A 645 16.26 -39.51 -3.28
CA TYR A 645 15.51 -38.41 -3.91
C TYR A 645 15.58 -37.12 -3.06
N HIS A 646 15.24 -35.98 -3.68
CA HIS A 646 15.36 -34.67 -3.02
C HIS A 646 14.12 -34.47 -2.17
N ARG A 647 14.29 -33.92 -0.98
CA ARG A 647 13.28 -33.79 0.07
C ARG A 647 13.50 -32.48 0.82
N LYS A 648 12.53 -32.06 1.64
CA LYS A 648 12.58 -30.82 2.42
C LYS A 648 13.85 -30.75 3.30
N GLU A 649 14.26 -31.86 3.91
CA GLU A 649 15.51 -31.95 4.71
C GLU A 649 16.79 -31.55 3.94
N HIS A 650 16.85 -31.82 2.64
CA HIS A 650 18.00 -31.47 1.81
C HIS A 650 18.03 -29.97 1.47
N ASP A 651 16.88 -29.32 1.35
CA ASP A 651 16.79 -27.85 1.26
C ASP A 651 17.25 -27.21 2.58
N ILE A 652 16.87 -27.80 3.71
CA ILE A 652 17.26 -27.31 5.03
C ILE A 652 18.77 -27.46 5.27
N TYR A 653 19.39 -28.55 4.79
CA TYR A 653 20.85 -28.70 4.79
C TYR A 653 21.53 -27.57 4.01
N ALA A 654 21.09 -27.33 2.77
CA ALA A 654 21.61 -26.26 1.92
C ALA A 654 21.44 -24.87 2.57
N TYR A 655 20.33 -24.67 3.28
CA TYR A 655 20.11 -23.48 4.09
C TYR A 655 21.07 -23.38 5.28
N GLY A 656 21.44 -24.48 5.93
CA GLY A 656 22.49 -24.51 6.96
C GLY A 656 23.85 -24.03 6.43
N ILE A 657 24.20 -24.41 5.19
CA ILE A 657 25.40 -23.90 4.51
C ILE A 657 25.29 -22.40 4.29
N LEU A 658 24.14 -21.93 3.80
CA LEU A 658 23.87 -20.51 3.60
C LEU A 658 23.95 -19.69 4.91
N LEU A 659 23.41 -20.22 6.01
CA LEU A 659 23.53 -19.61 7.34
C LEU A 659 24.99 -19.48 7.77
N LEU A 660 25.81 -20.50 7.54
CA LEU A 660 27.23 -20.44 7.84
C LEU A 660 27.93 -19.33 7.02
N GLU A 661 27.61 -19.19 5.74
CA GLU A 661 28.18 -18.13 4.89
C GLU A 661 27.75 -16.73 5.33
N ILE A 662 26.47 -16.53 5.68
CA ILE A 662 25.95 -15.25 6.18
C ILE A 662 26.59 -14.89 7.52
N GLY A 663 26.69 -15.87 8.43
CA GLY A 663 27.22 -15.65 9.77
C GLY A 663 28.72 -15.36 9.79
N MET A 664 29.50 -16.16 9.07
CA MET A 664 30.96 -15.96 8.95
C MET A 664 31.32 -14.82 7.99
N TRP A 665 30.39 -14.44 7.11
CA TRP A 665 30.65 -13.52 5.99
C TRP A 665 31.81 -13.99 5.12
N GLY A 666 31.82 -15.28 4.82
CA GLY A 666 32.85 -15.96 4.05
C GLY A 666 32.28 -17.21 3.38
N LEU A 667 32.71 -17.49 2.16
CA LEU A 667 32.21 -18.63 1.39
C LEU A 667 32.73 -19.96 1.97
N VAL A 668 31.84 -20.95 2.12
CA VAL A 668 32.20 -22.27 2.69
C VAL A 668 33.29 -22.96 1.87
N GLY A 669 33.27 -22.80 0.54
CA GLY A 669 34.29 -23.37 -0.33
C GLY A 669 35.73 -22.93 0.02
N LYS A 670 35.92 -21.75 0.63
CA LYS A 670 37.24 -21.24 1.05
C LYS A 670 37.78 -21.87 2.34
N LEU A 671 36.97 -22.69 3.03
CA LEU A 671 37.41 -23.44 4.22
C LEU A 671 38.29 -24.65 3.87
N PHE A 672 38.38 -24.99 2.59
CA PHE A 672 39.06 -26.18 2.09
C PHE A 672 40.26 -25.81 1.25
N SER A 673 41.40 -26.48 1.48
CA SER A 673 42.58 -26.39 0.63
C SER A 673 42.33 -27.09 -0.73
N ASP A 674 43.16 -26.79 -1.73
CA ASP A 674 43.04 -27.43 -3.05
C ASP A 674 43.23 -28.95 -3.00
N GLU A 675 44.09 -29.45 -2.09
CA GLU A 675 44.28 -30.88 -1.84
C GLU A 675 43.02 -31.55 -1.27
N GLU A 676 42.38 -30.88 -0.30
CA GLU A 676 41.14 -31.35 0.32
C GLU A 676 39.98 -31.40 -0.69
N ARG A 677 39.91 -30.41 -1.59
CA ARG A 677 38.86 -30.33 -2.62
C ARG A 677 38.83 -31.53 -3.56
N GLY A 678 39.98 -32.15 -3.83
CA GLY A 678 40.09 -33.32 -4.71
C GLY A 678 40.01 -34.68 -4.00
N SER A 679 40.13 -34.72 -2.67
CA SER A 679 40.33 -35.97 -1.92
C SER A 679 39.28 -36.27 -0.84
N LEU A 680 38.57 -35.26 -0.35
CA LEU A 680 37.58 -35.45 0.73
C LEU A 680 36.34 -36.19 0.25
N SER A 681 35.91 -37.18 1.04
CA SER A 681 34.59 -37.79 0.85
C SER A 681 33.46 -36.81 1.24
N PRO A 682 32.25 -36.96 0.68
CA PRO A 682 31.10 -36.12 1.03
C PRO A 682 30.79 -36.04 2.54
N TYR A 683 30.96 -37.16 3.25
CA TYR A 683 30.69 -37.21 4.69
C TYR A 683 31.77 -36.49 5.51
N GLN A 684 33.05 -36.64 5.13
CA GLN A 684 34.14 -35.89 5.77
C GLN A 684 34.02 -34.38 5.52
N MET A 685 33.59 -33.99 4.31
CA MET A 685 33.27 -32.60 3.99
C MET A 685 32.17 -32.08 4.93
N GLY A 686 31.04 -32.79 5.04
CA GLY A 686 29.94 -32.42 5.93
C GLY A 686 30.37 -32.30 7.41
N GLN A 687 31.17 -33.25 7.90
CA GLN A 687 31.71 -33.21 9.27
C GLN A 687 32.60 -32.00 9.52
N LYS A 688 33.50 -31.66 8.58
CA LYS A 688 34.37 -30.48 8.71
C LYS A 688 33.56 -29.18 8.74
N ILE A 689 32.52 -29.07 7.91
CA ILE A 689 31.62 -27.90 7.88
C ILE A 689 30.87 -27.78 9.22
N ALA A 690 30.26 -28.86 9.69
CA ALA A 690 29.54 -28.87 10.96
C ALA A 690 30.44 -28.54 12.16
N LYS A 691 31.67 -29.08 12.18
CA LYS A 691 32.68 -28.77 13.18
C LYS A 691 33.07 -27.29 13.15
N THR A 692 33.31 -26.73 11.97
CA THR A 692 33.65 -25.30 11.81
C THR A 692 32.52 -24.40 12.35
N SER A 693 31.27 -24.75 12.05
CA SER A 693 30.10 -24.05 12.60
C SER A 693 30.13 -24.03 14.14
N GLN A 694 30.35 -25.19 14.77
CA GLN A 694 30.38 -25.32 16.24
C GLN A 694 31.49 -24.51 16.90
N GLU A 695 32.68 -24.50 16.29
CA GLU A 695 33.87 -23.87 16.88
C GLU A 695 33.89 -22.34 16.71
N THR A 696 33.25 -21.80 15.67
CA THR A 696 33.45 -20.39 15.28
C THR A 696 32.18 -19.55 15.28
N LEU A 697 31.03 -20.12 14.90
CA LEU A 697 29.84 -19.35 14.57
C LEU A 697 29.22 -18.69 15.82
N ALA A 698 29.30 -19.35 16.98
CA ALA A 698 28.82 -18.81 18.24
C ALA A 698 29.57 -17.53 18.66
N HIS A 699 30.84 -17.39 18.31
CA HIS A 699 31.64 -16.21 18.62
C HIS A 699 31.26 -14.98 17.79
N VAL A 700 30.71 -15.18 16.58
CA VAL A 700 30.38 -14.09 15.65
C VAL A 700 28.88 -13.78 15.58
N MET A 701 28.02 -14.78 15.79
CA MET A 701 26.57 -14.65 15.68
C MET A 701 25.82 -15.05 16.96
N GLY A 702 26.51 -15.50 18.01
CA GLY A 702 25.89 -15.99 19.24
C GLY A 702 25.40 -17.44 19.16
N SER A 703 25.24 -18.06 20.33
CA SER A 703 24.87 -19.47 20.47
C SER A 703 23.53 -19.84 19.79
N PRO A 704 22.46 -19.01 19.83
CA PRO A 704 21.21 -19.37 19.16
C PRO A 704 21.35 -19.53 17.64
N TYR A 705 22.14 -18.68 16.99
CA TYR A 705 22.38 -18.77 15.54
C TYR A 705 23.24 -19.98 15.19
N GLU A 706 24.27 -20.25 15.99
CA GLU A 706 25.11 -21.44 15.84
C GLU A 706 24.28 -22.72 15.98
N GLN A 707 23.48 -22.84 17.04
CA GLN A 707 22.66 -24.02 17.29
C GLN A 707 21.68 -24.25 16.14
N ALA A 708 21.03 -23.19 15.65
CA ALA A 708 20.13 -23.26 14.51
C ALA A 708 20.86 -23.75 13.24
N THR A 709 22.05 -23.19 12.97
CA THR A 709 22.88 -23.59 11.82
C THR A 709 23.32 -25.06 11.93
N ARG A 710 23.78 -25.48 13.11
CA ARG A 710 24.18 -26.85 13.39
C ARG A 710 23.04 -27.83 13.16
N MET A 711 21.84 -27.54 13.68
CA MET A 711 20.65 -28.37 13.47
C MET A 711 20.30 -28.52 11.98
N CYS A 712 20.43 -27.46 11.19
CA CYS A 712 20.26 -27.54 9.74
C CYS A 712 21.30 -28.45 9.06
N LEU A 713 22.56 -28.40 9.50
CA LEU A 713 23.66 -29.18 8.92
C LEU A 713 23.64 -30.66 9.34
N THR A 714 23.19 -30.98 10.56
CA THR A 714 23.19 -32.35 11.11
C THR A 714 21.86 -33.06 10.92
N GLY A 715 20.76 -32.33 10.70
CA GLY A 715 19.41 -32.89 10.64
C GLY A 715 18.82 -33.23 12.02
N GLU A 716 19.45 -32.82 13.13
CA GLU A 716 19.03 -33.11 14.51
C GLU A 716 17.82 -32.26 14.94
N PHE A 717 16.70 -32.37 14.23
CA PHE A 717 15.46 -31.65 14.56
C PHE A 717 14.69 -32.25 15.73
N GLY A 718 15.05 -33.46 16.18
CA GLY A 718 14.29 -34.23 17.18
C GLY A 718 12.95 -34.71 16.62
N VAL A 719 12.93 -35.06 15.33
CA VAL A 719 11.78 -35.61 14.61
C VAL A 719 12.23 -36.98 14.07
N ASP A 720 11.97 -38.03 14.84
CA ASP A 720 12.40 -39.39 14.48
C ASP A 720 11.47 -40.03 13.44
N LEU A 721 10.18 -39.70 13.52
CA LEU A 721 9.13 -40.11 12.59
C LEU A 721 8.28 -38.88 12.28
N ASP A 722 8.04 -38.63 11.00
CA ASP A 722 7.21 -37.53 10.53
C ASP A 722 6.03 -38.04 9.70
N ASP A 723 5.00 -37.21 9.56
CA ASP A 723 3.90 -37.50 8.65
C ASP A 723 4.30 -37.31 7.18
N THR A 724 3.40 -37.68 6.27
CA THR A 724 3.64 -37.57 4.81
C THR A 724 3.90 -36.14 4.36
N MET A 725 3.35 -35.15 5.08
CA MET A 725 3.48 -33.73 4.76
C MET A 725 4.75 -33.10 5.37
N GLN A 726 5.45 -33.86 6.21
CA GLN A 726 6.57 -33.42 7.03
C GLN A 726 6.21 -32.24 7.95
N SER A 727 5.02 -32.31 8.58
CA SER A 727 4.50 -31.22 9.40
C SER A 727 5.33 -31.00 10.68
N ASN A 728 5.89 -32.06 11.26
CA ASN A 728 6.72 -31.95 12.47
C ASN A 728 8.08 -31.32 12.14
N LEU A 729 8.65 -31.65 10.97
CA LEU A 729 9.86 -30.99 10.47
C LEU A 729 9.60 -29.50 10.22
N ALA A 730 8.48 -29.14 9.59
CA ALA A 730 8.09 -27.73 9.39
C ALA A 730 7.88 -27.01 10.74
N ALA A 731 7.33 -27.70 11.75
CA ALA A 731 7.18 -27.17 13.09
C ALA A 731 8.52 -26.95 13.79
N ALA A 732 9.43 -27.92 13.72
CA ALA A 732 10.77 -27.82 14.27
C ALA A 732 11.58 -26.72 13.58
N PHE A 733 11.47 -26.58 12.25
CA PHE A 733 12.16 -25.54 11.49
C PHE A 733 11.71 -24.13 11.92
N ASP A 734 10.41 -23.87 11.99
CA ASP A 734 9.90 -22.58 12.44
C ASP A 734 10.25 -22.29 13.92
N THR A 735 10.05 -23.26 14.82
CA THR A 735 10.24 -23.06 16.27
C THR A 735 11.70 -22.99 16.71
N LYS A 736 12.56 -23.86 16.16
CA LYS A 736 13.96 -23.99 16.61
C LYS A 736 14.92 -23.15 15.77
N ILE A 737 14.57 -22.87 14.52
CA ILE A 737 15.44 -22.14 13.58
C ILE A 737 14.95 -20.71 13.39
N LEU A 738 13.76 -20.51 12.81
CA LEU A 738 13.30 -19.17 12.45
C LEU A 738 13.10 -18.26 13.68
N GLU A 739 12.53 -18.78 14.76
CA GLU A 739 12.35 -18.00 15.99
C GLU A 739 13.70 -17.56 16.60
N ALA A 740 14.72 -18.43 16.59
CA ALA A 740 16.05 -18.09 17.07
C ALA A 740 16.68 -16.97 16.24
N LEU A 741 16.53 -17.02 14.90
CA LEU A 741 17.00 -15.97 14.00
C LEU A 741 16.25 -14.65 14.23
N ARG A 742 14.93 -14.73 14.42
CA ARG A 742 14.05 -13.57 14.66
C ARG A 742 14.38 -12.83 15.96
N GLN A 743 14.75 -13.56 17.01
CA GLN A 743 15.22 -12.97 18.26
C GLN A 743 16.51 -12.18 18.07
N GLY A 744 17.44 -12.70 17.26
CA GLY A 744 18.69 -12.00 16.93
C GLY A 744 18.49 -10.68 16.16
N VAL A 745 17.46 -10.59 15.30
CA VAL A 745 17.08 -9.31 14.64
C VAL A 745 16.78 -8.21 15.66
N ALA A 746 16.24 -8.57 16.83
CA ALA A 746 15.88 -7.61 17.87
C ALA A 746 17.10 -7.08 18.64
N ILE A 747 18.17 -7.86 18.72
CA ILE A 747 19.41 -7.52 19.45
C ILE A 747 20.31 -6.60 18.63
N GLY A 748 20.22 -6.65 17.29
CA GLY A 748 21.03 -5.86 16.38
C GLY A 748 20.50 -4.46 16.04
N LYS A 749 19.45 -3.99 16.71
CA LYS A 749 18.85 -2.64 16.51
C LYS A 749 19.31 -1.65 17.57
#